data_AF-A0A803NYD2-F1
#
_entry.id   AF-A0A803NYD2-F1
#
_cell.length_a   1.000
_cell.length_b   1.000
_cell.length_c   1.000
_cell.angle_alpha   90.00
_cell.angle_beta   90.00
_cell.angle_gamma   90.00
#
_symmetry.space_group_name_H-M   'P 1'
#
loop_
_entity.id
_entity.type
_entity.pdbx_description
1 polymer ?
#
loop_
_entity_poly.entity_id
_entity_poly.type
_entity_poly.pdbx_seq_one_letter_code
_entity_poly.pdbx_strand_id
1 'polypeptide(L)'
;MACYGGYGLTKTVDVVFHFPVFPAKLGFPRSKLFVLGFKLHSVTLILGLSLSYFEWSANMDVDMDASPRYFDPEDQTIRERFRRYGKRPSASGSSPLQGNSPSKFSETRLFYDGQNIHSPTNAALILDNIKQEVESMDGHGIPEADICFDSERSSLKACKREDELLSDSEDTTFSYFAQLLDPAIQGHIPIPDLILQFEKCCRGVSKTIRDDSTSRHRVLEDKLMRQKAQLLLDEAASWSLLWVSRKSQAIGTEDIPRDLVLLPPTSHLEACQFVAEDHTAQLCLRIVQWLEGLASNALDSECKGSYIGTYLPTSGIWRQTQKYLKKGVSNSSTIHHLDFDAPTREHAHQLPDDKKQDESLLEDLWTLLRAGKLEEACNLCRSAGQPWRAATLCPFGGRDQFPSVEALLKNGKDRTLQAIELESGIGHQWRLWKWASYCASEKISHQDGGKFEAAIYAAQCSNLQRMLPICTDWESACWAMAKSWLEVQVDMELAHLQPEGLDQFRNPGDVISGSPGHSDQDFQPSNGPENWPRQVVNQQPRQLSDLLQKLHSGDMVHESVTRACKEQQRQIEMILMSGDIPSLLDLIWSWIAPSEDDQSVFRPHGDPEMIRFGAHLVLVLRYLLDDEMKDTSKDKIVNVGDLILHMYAMFLFSKHREDLVGIYASQLARHRCIDLFVHMMELRWNSSVQVKYKIFISAMQHLPFSTGDDSKGSFEEIIERVLSRSREIKAGTNNQLSDVAEQHRLQSLQKAMVTQWLCFTPPSTITNVKDVSTKLLLRALIHSNILFREFALISMWRVPAMPIGAHTLLSFLAEPLKQLSESTDTLENYNAFENLNEFQDWSEYYSCDATYRNWLKIEVDNAEVPPVKLSLEEKERTILAARETLKSSLLLLLREHPWLVFTEDHINELAEPAFLELHAIAMICLPSGECMCPDATICTTLMSALYSSLDEEIVSNRQLMVNVFISSVDNYCIEVVLRCLAVAGDGLGTHELNDGGILGTIMAAAFKGELPRFQTGITLEISRLDAWYSSKDGSLQGPAMYIVRGLCRRVCLPETILRSMQVSVSLMESGVMPESLDKLIELVASPDTGFLHLFSQQQLQVRDLDFSIKVIGSEIVRDDDGLAMSSRNVHLSPEQRKQALSINKSLSRARIAAEKGHVNCQELIDIVIKAIHEAGGKVDYAEIVDQESLKDVEEITSPVVFCVAAWFGKVRLIDNMEIFIRNGDL
;
A
#
# COMPACT_ATOMS: atom_id res chain seq x y z
N MET A 1 -43.09 52.59 5.37
CA MET A 1 -41.94 52.39 6.28
C MET A 1 -40.74 52.14 5.38
N ALA A 2 -40.02 53.20 4.99
CA ALA A 2 -38.85 53.77 5.68
C ALA A 2 -37.61 52.85 5.53
N CYS A 3 -36.73 53.10 4.53
CA CYS A 3 -35.45 53.87 4.57
C CYS A 3 -34.28 52.98 5.05
N TYR A 4 -33.03 52.96 4.54
CA TYR A 4 -32.06 53.84 3.84
C TYR A 4 -31.10 52.92 3.02
N GLY A 5 -30.42 53.24 1.90
CA GLY A 5 -29.67 54.43 1.46
C GLY A 5 -28.15 54.19 1.65
N GLY A 6 -27.20 54.38 0.72
CA GLY A 6 -27.24 54.87 -0.66
C GLY A 6 -25.82 55.10 -1.25
N TYR A 7 -25.81 55.57 -2.51
CA TYR A 7 -24.86 56.42 -3.26
C TYR A 7 -23.42 55.98 -3.57
N GLY A 8 -23.07 56.05 -4.88
CA GLY A 8 -21.68 56.18 -5.32
C GLY A 8 -21.37 56.22 -6.83
N LEU A 9 -21.91 57.18 -7.58
CA LEU A 9 -21.30 57.79 -8.79
C LEU A 9 -20.82 56.87 -9.95
N THR A 10 -21.73 56.51 -10.85
CA THR A 10 -21.37 56.13 -12.23
C THR A 10 -21.04 57.39 -13.03
N LYS A 11 -19.77 57.59 -13.38
CA LYS A 11 -19.38 58.48 -14.47
C LYS A 11 -19.26 57.63 -15.74
N THR A 12 -20.26 57.73 -16.60
CA THR A 12 -20.28 57.15 -17.94
C THR A 12 -19.15 57.74 -18.80
N VAL A 13 -18.35 56.86 -19.41
CA VAL A 13 -17.43 57.19 -20.50
C VAL A 13 -18.11 56.74 -21.79
N ASP A 14 -18.44 57.69 -22.67
CA ASP A 14 -19.01 57.40 -23.98
C ASP A 14 -17.89 56.96 -24.93
N VAL A 15 -17.92 55.70 -25.38
CA VAL A 15 -17.01 55.20 -26.42
C VAL A 15 -17.83 54.83 -27.65
N VAL A 16 -17.60 55.57 -28.74
CA VAL A 16 -18.30 55.41 -30.02
C VAL A 16 -17.53 54.42 -30.90
N PHE A 17 -18.12 53.28 -31.24
CA PHE A 17 -17.57 52.32 -32.21
C PHE A 17 -18.47 52.21 -33.46
N HIS A 18 -17.85 52.28 -34.64
CA HIS A 18 -18.51 52.02 -35.93
C HIS A 18 -18.04 50.66 -36.49
N PHE A 19 -18.95 49.69 -36.63
CA PHE A 19 -18.67 48.39 -37.26
C PHE A 19 -19.37 48.24 -38.63
N PRO A 20 -18.67 47.74 -39.67
CA PRO A 20 -19.31 47.20 -40.85
C PRO A 20 -19.25 45.66 -40.90
N VAL A 21 -20.40 45.05 -41.23
CA VAL A 21 -20.65 43.60 -41.35
C VAL A 21 -20.00 43.00 -42.61
N PHE A 22 -19.49 41.75 -42.53
CA PHE A 22 -19.01 40.94 -43.68
C PHE A 22 -19.28 39.43 -43.46
N PRO A 23 -19.66 38.67 -44.53
CA PRO A 23 -19.54 37.20 -44.57
C PRO A 23 -18.50 36.69 -45.61
N ALA A 24 -18.01 35.47 -45.41
CA ALA A 24 -16.83 34.83 -46.04
C ALA A 24 -17.13 33.81 -47.18
N LYS A 25 -16.10 33.37 -47.95
CA LYS A 25 -16.01 32.05 -48.63
C LYS A 25 -14.62 31.68 -49.25
N LEU A 26 -14.04 30.58 -48.74
CA LEU A 26 -13.26 29.41 -49.27
C LEU A 26 -12.45 29.41 -50.61
N GLY A 27 -11.26 28.72 -50.58
CA GLY A 27 -10.78 27.85 -51.69
C GLY A 27 -9.26 27.61 -51.88
N PHE A 28 -8.76 26.40 -51.53
CA PHE A 28 -7.47 25.70 -51.85
C PHE A 28 -7.28 25.35 -53.36
N PRO A 29 -6.30 24.51 -53.87
CA PRO A 29 -4.98 23.99 -53.41
C PRO A 29 -3.87 23.92 -54.53
N ARG A 30 -2.64 23.41 -54.25
CA ARG A 30 -2.02 22.18 -54.87
C ARG A 30 -0.46 22.07 -54.89
N SER A 31 0.00 20.87 -54.48
CA SER A 31 0.87 19.88 -55.20
C SER A 31 2.42 19.83 -55.10
N LYS A 32 2.88 18.64 -54.64
CA LYS A 32 3.88 17.66 -55.18
C LYS A 32 5.33 18.11 -55.54
N LEU A 33 6.34 17.29 -55.15
CA LEU A 33 7.07 16.28 -55.98
C LEU A 33 8.47 15.87 -55.39
N PHE A 34 8.71 14.55 -55.31
CA PHE A 34 9.88 13.77 -55.84
C PHE A 34 11.33 13.81 -55.25
N VAL A 35 11.77 12.60 -54.81
CA VAL A 35 12.83 11.71 -55.38
C VAL A 35 14.30 11.68 -54.87
N LEU A 36 14.68 10.45 -54.50
CA LEU A 36 15.95 9.66 -54.54
C LEU A 36 17.35 10.32 -54.38
N GLY A 37 18.21 9.60 -53.64
CA GLY A 37 19.43 9.02 -54.27
C GLY A 37 20.70 8.81 -53.43
N PHE A 38 21.10 7.53 -53.30
CA PHE A 38 22.46 6.94 -53.37
C PHE A 38 23.57 7.16 -52.30
N LYS A 39 23.87 6.07 -51.55
CA LYS A 39 25.08 5.18 -51.57
C LYS A 39 26.52 5.78 -51.58
N LEU A 40 27.39 5.38 -50.62
CA LEU A 40 28.53 4.42 -50.75
C LEU A 40 29.74 4.65 -49.77
N HIS A 41 30.33 3.51 -49.35
CA HIS A 41 31.74 3.22 -48.93
C HIS A 41 32.22 3.60 -47.52
N SER A 42 33.13 2.88 -46.83
CA SER A 42 33.70 1.50 -46.89
C SER A 42 34.70 1.35 -45.71
N VAL A 43 34.68 0.19 -45.05
CA VAL A 43 35.81 -0.67 -44.58
C VAL A 43 36.99 -0.06 -43.80
N THR A 44 37.29 -0.61 -42.61
CA THR A 44 38.64 -1.10 -42.22
C THR A 44 38.56 -2.18 -41.12
N LEU A 45 39.28 -3.29 -41.34
CA LEU A 45 39.49 -4.49 -40.51
C LEU A 45 40.76 -4.30 -39.64
N ILE A 46 40.89 -5.01 -38.50
CA ILE A 46 42.09 -5.80 -38.11
C ILE A 46 41.80 -6.64 -36.84
N LEU A 47 42.36 -7.87 -36.87
CA LEU A 47 42.26 -9.02 -35.96
C LEU A 47 43.11 -8.94 -34.69
N GLY A 48 42.78 -9.79 -33.70
CA GLY A 48 43.69 -10.23 -32.63
C GLY A 48 43.13 -11.37 -31.77
N LEU A 49 43.55 -12.62 -32.06
CA LEU A 49 43.34 -13.84 -31.27
C LEU A 49 44.47 -14.05 -30.24
N SER A 50 44.18 -14.60 -29.05
CA SER A 50 44.87 -15.81 -28.52
C SER A 50 44.32 -16.28 -27.15
N LEU A 51 44.15 -17.60 -27.05
CA LEU A 51 43.87 -18.42 -25.85
C LEU A 51 45.02 -18.45 -24.82
N SER A 52 44.74 -18.79 -23.55
CA SER A 52 45.24 -20.03 -22.89
C SER A 52 44.78 -20.22 -21.43
N TYR A 53 44.63 -21.51 -21.10
CA TYR A 53 44.29 -22.21 -19.85
C TYR A 53 45.32 -22.08 -18.70
N PHE A 54 44.92 -22.38 -17.45
CA PHE A 54 45.56 -23.41 -16.59
C PHE A 54 44.73 -23.73 -15.31
N GLU A 55 44.53 -25.03 -15.05
CA GLU A 55 44.09 -25.66 -13.79
C GLU A 55 45.26 -25.78 -12.79
N TRP A 56 45.00 -26.07 -11.50
CA TRP A 56 45.81 -27.03 -10.73
C TRP A 56 45.02 -27.62 -9.55
N SER A 57 45.19 -28.92 -9.36
CA SER A 57 44.61 -29.82 -8.35
C SER A 57 45.70 -30.23 -7.34
N ALA A 58 45.33 -30.60 -6.11
CA ALA A 58 46.14 -31.46 -5.25
C ALA A 58 45.28 -32.23 -4.23
N ASN A 59 45.23 -33.55 -4.40
CA ASN A 59 44.79 -34.57 -3.43
C ASN A 59 45.95 -35.00 -2.52
N MET A 60 45.65 -35.48 -1.31
CA MET A 60 46.41 -36.56 -0.67
C MET A 60 45.58 -37.30 0.39
N ASP A 61 45.31 -38.58 0.12
CA ASP A 61 44.80 -39.62 1.05
C ASP A 61 45.95 -40.27 1.84
N VAL A 62 45.71 -40.75 3.07
CA VAL A 62 46.26 -42.01 3.64
C VAL A 62 45.33 -42.58 4.76
N ASP A 63 45.21 -43.91 4.73
CA ASP A 63 44.38 -44.92 5.42
C ASP A 63 44.39 -45.10 6.96
N MET A 64 43.39 -45.91 7.38
CA MET A 64 43.09 -46.60 8.66
C MET A 64 44.23 -47.45 9.28
N ASP A 65 44.26 -47.60 10.62
CA ASP A 65 43.95 -48.88 11.32
C ASP A 65 44.22 -48.90 12.86
N ALA A 66 43.47 -49.80 13.54
CA ALA A 66 43.75 -50.54 14.80
C ALA A 66 43.29 -50.02 16.20
N SER A 67 42.44 -50.85 16.83
CA SER A 67 41.96 -50.84 18.23
C SER A 67 42.99 -51.44 19.26
N PRO A 68 42.60 -51.84 20.50
CA PRO A 68 42.78 -51.10 21.76
C PRO A 68 43.73 -51.80 22.77
N ARG A 69 44.41 -51.08 23.69
CA ARG A 69 45.04 -51.72 24.88
C ARG A 69 45.16 -50.83 26.12
N TYR A 70 44.62 -51.40 27.21
CA TYR A 70 45.14 -51.53 28.57
C TYR A 70 45.41 -50.30 29.48
N PHE A 71 44.85 -50.44 30.68
CA PHE A 71 45.20 -49.79 31.95
C PHE A 71 46.71 -49.79 32.21
N ASP A 72 47.23 -48.64 32.64
CA ASP A 72 48.40 -48.54 33.51
C ASP A 72 48.07 -47.59 34.68
N PRO A 73 48.14 -48.04 35.95
CA PRO A 73 47.67 -47.29 37.10
C PRO A 73 48.84 -46.66 37.85
N GLU A 74 49.48 -45.62 37.30
CA GLU A 74 50.37 -44.73 38.07
C GLU A 74 50.80 -43.53 37.21
N ASP A 75 49.97 -42.50 37.14
CA ASP A 75 50.49 -41.14 36.90
C ASP A 75 49.77 -40.13 37.81
N GLN A 76 50.42 -39.87 38.95
CA GLN A 76 50.00 -38.94 39.97
C GLN A 76 50.63 -37.58 39.73
N THR A 77 50.09 -36.74 38.85
CA THR A 77 50.53 -35.32 38.80
C THR A 77 49.44 -34.32 38.36
N ILE A 78 48.25 -34.34 38.96
CA ILE A 78 47.37 -33.15 38.99
C ILE A 78 46.87 -32.91 40.41
N ARG A 79 47.78 -32.45 41.28
CA ARG A 79 47.43 -32.03 42.64
C ARG A 79 48.35 -30.96 43.17
N GLU A 80 48.52 -29.85 42.47
CA GLU A 80 49.03 -28.61 43.05
C GLU A 80 48.97 -27.44 42.05
N ARG A 81 47.84 -26.73 41.98
CA ARG A 81 47.85 -25.33 41.52
C ARG A 81 46.68 -24.45 41.93
N PHE A 82 45.99 -24.72 43.04
CA PHE A 82 45.10 -23.72 43.65
C PHE A 82 45.10 -23.81 45.17
N ARG A 83 46.12 -23.21 45.79
CA ARG A 83 46.09 -22.76 47.18
C ARG A 83 47.05 -21.57 47.33
N ARG A 84 46.53 -20.35 47.48
CA ARG A 84 46.65 -19.57 48.73
C ARG A 84 46.34 -18.07 48.60
N TYR A 85 45.63 -17.63 49.64
CA TYR A 85 45.57 -16.32 50.29
C TYR A 85 44.81 -15.16 49.64
N GLY A 86 43.68 -14.83 50.27
CA GLY A 86 43.16 -13.47 50.32
C GLY A 86 43.92 -12.57 51.29
N LYS A 87 43.71 -11.26 51.15
CA LYS A 87 43.72 -10.24 52.20
C LYS A 87 43.17 -8.92 51.64
N ARG A 88 42.30 -8.27 52.42
CA ARG A 88 41.88 -6.87 52.27
C ARG A 88 43.07 -5.92 52.46
N PRO A 89 42.94 -4.64 52.04
CA PRO A 89 42.80 -3.62 53.09
C PRO A 89 41.80 -2.49 52.74
N SER A 90 41.52 -1.70 53.77
CA SER A 90 40.58 -0.57 53.84
C SER A 90 41.30 0.78 54.00
N ALA A 91 40.71 1.81 53.38
CA ALA A 91 40.53 3.21 53.83
C ALA A 91 41.67 4.28 53.76
N SER A 92 41.18 5.52 53.55
CA SER A 92 41.79 6.87 53.56
C SER A 92 42.57 7.28 52.30
N GLY A 93 42.44 8.46 51.71
CA GLY A 93 41.71 9.70 52.02
C GLY A 93 42.53 10.88 51.48
N SER A 94 41.96 11.76 50.65
CA SER A 94 42.29 13.19 50.49
C SER A 94 41.85 13.75 49.11
N SER A 95 41.00 14.78 49.14
CA SER A 95 41.04 15.91 48.21
C SER A 95 42.00 16.96 48.81
N PRO A 96 42.54 17.99 48.10
CA PRO A 96 41.75 19.08 47.51
C PRO A 96 42.38 19.85 46.31
N LEU A 97 41.70 20.93 45.89
CA LEU A 97 42.13 22.11 45.11
C LEU A 97 42.14 21.96 43.57
N GLN A 98 41.30 22.67 42.78
CA GLN A 98 41.07 24.12 42.58
C GLN A 98 42.12 24.80 41.67
N GLY A 99 41.65 25.35 40.53
CA GLY A 99 42.39 26.22 39.61
C GLY A 99 41.69 26.30 38.24
N ASN A 100 40.68 27.16 38.07
CA ASN A 100 40.76 28.49 37.44
C ASN A 100 41.23 28.56 35.97
N SER A 101 40.22 28.71 35.08
CA SER A 101 40.08 29.86 34.14
C SER A 101 40.89 29.82 32.81
N PRO A 102 40.66 30.76 31.85
CA PRO A 102 39.85 30.52 30.65
C PRO A 102 40.49 31.06 29.33
N SER A 103 39.88 30.80 28.18
CA SER A 103 40.06 31.63 26.96
C SER A 103 39.01 31.24 25.91
N LYS A 104 37.97 32.02 25.58
CA LYS A 104 37.84 33.36 24.96
C LYS A 104 38.34 33.48 23.50
N PHE A 105 37.51 34.19 22.74
CA PHE A 105 37.62 34.81 21.40
C PHE A 105 37.16 33.95 20.21
N SER A 106 36.30 34.41 19.30
CA SER A 106 35.72 35.76 19.10
C SER A 106 34.57 35.74 18.09
N GLU A 107 33.54 36.54 18.36
CA GLU A 107 32.58 37.08 17.39
C GLU A 107 33.20 38.09 16.41
N THR A 108 32.35 38.56 15.48
CA THR A 108 32.41 39.69 14.53
C THR A 108 32.84 39.33 13.10
N ARG A 109 32.18 39.78 12.02
CA ARG A 109 31.36 41.00 11.84
C ARG A 109 30.55 40.94 10.52
N LEU A 110 29.44 41.69 10.53
CA LEU A 110 28.64 42.20 9.41
C LEU A 110 29.45 42.87 8.28
N PHE A 111 28.96 42.79 7.04
CA PHE A 111 28.94 43.91 6.09
C PHE A 111 27.71 43.83 5.15
N TYR A 112 27.05 44.98 5.05
CA TYR A 112 26.00 45.36 4.10
C TYR A 112 26.63 45.96 2.83
N ASP A 113 25.88 45.87 1.72
CA ASP A 113 25.95 46.51 0.38
C ASP A 113 26.07 45.44 -0.73
N GLY A 114 25.29 45.43 -1.80
CA GLY A 114 24.27 46.34 -2.29
C GLY A 114 23.93 45.91 -3.73
N GLN A 115 22.64 46.00 -4.09
CA GLN A 115 22.11 46.04 -5.46
C GLN A 115 22.47 44.89 -6.44
N ASN A 116 21.53 43.95 -6.58
CA ASN A 116 21.00 43.54 -7.89
C ASN A 116 19.60 42.98 -7.65
N ILE A 117 18.58 43.77 -7.97
CA ILE A 117 17.18 43.33 -7.98
C ILE A 117 17.05 42.39 -9.18
N HIS A 118 17.21 41.09 -8.95
CA HIS A 118 16.66 40.09 -9.85
C HIS A 118 15.17 40.00 -9.55
N SER A 119 14.33 40.36 -10.53
CA SER A 119 12.90 40.05 -10.51
C SER A 119 12.74 38.53 -10.32
N PRO A 120 11.86 38.06 -9.43
CA PRO A 120 11.62 36.64 -9.25
C PRO A 120 11.04 36.05 -10.55
N THR A 121 11.50 34.85 -10.92
CA THR A 121 10.92 34.02 -12.00
C THR A 121 9.48 33.63 -11.66
N ASN A 122 8.59 33.56 -12.67
CA ASN A 122 7.16 33.22 -12.54
C ASN A 122 6.86 32.00 -11.63
N ALA A 123 7.78 31.04 -11.51
CA ALA A 123 7.67 29.90 -10.59
C ALA A 123 7.61 30.28 -9.10
N ALA A 124 8.23 31.39 -8.68
CA ALA A 124 8.23 31.84 -7.29
C ALA A 124 6.89 32.45 -6.87
N LEU A 125 6.23 33.18 -7.79
CA LEU A 125 4.86 33.68 -7.59
C LEU A 125 3.84 32.55 -7.45
N ILE A 126 4.04 31.46 -8.22
CA ILE A 126 3.21 30.25 -8.14
C ILE A 126 3.39 29.57 -6.78
N LEU A 127 4.62 29.45 -6.27
CA LEU A 127 4.91 28.80 -4.99
C LEU A 127 4.47 29.62 -3.76
N ASP A 128 4.55 30.95 -3.80
CA ASP A 128 4.09 31.81 -2.71
C ASP A 128 2.55 31.82 -2.60
N ASN A 129 1.83 31.81 -3.72
CA ASN A 129 0.37 31.68 -3.72
C ASN A 129 -0.10 30.32 -3.18
N ILE A 130 0.62 29.23 -3.52
CA ILE A 130 0.35 27.89 -2.95
C ILE A 130 0.61 27.88 -1.44
N LYS A 131 1.69 28.50 -0.95
CA LYS A 131 1.97 28.58 0.49
C LYS A 131 0.89 29.36 1.24
N GLN A 132 0.44 30.50 0.73
CA GLN A 132 -0.60 31.29 1.39
C GLN A 132 -1.96 30.57 1.42
N GLU A 133 -2.33 29.85 0.36
CA GLU A 133 -3.58 29.07 0.35
C GLU A 133 -3.49 27.84 1.27
N VAL A 134 -2.34 27.15 1.33
CA VAL A 134 -2.11 26.01 2.22
C VAL A 134 -2.04 26.45 3.70
N GLU A 135 -1.42 27.58 4.01
CA GLU A 135 -1.37 28.15 5.37
C GLU A 135 -2.74 28.68 5.83
N SER A 136 -3.65 29.04 4.92
CA SER A 136 -5.02 29.43 5.25
C SER A 136 -5.96 28.26 5.57
N MET A 137 -5.56 27.03 5.26
CA MET A 137 -6.32 25.80 5.52
C MET A 137 -6.03 25.20 6.91
N ASP A 138 -4.97 25.64 7.59
CA ASP A 138 -4.71 25.33 9.00
C ASP A 138 -5.39 26.36 9.91
N GLY A 139 -6.72 26.25 10.01
CA GLY A 139 -7.57 27.18 10.75
C GLY A 139 -8.33 26.56 11.92
N HIS A 140 -7.65 26.10 12.97
CA HIS A 140 -8.18 26.12 14.35
C HIS A 140 -7.06 26.32 15.38
N GLY A 141 -6.64 27.58 15.54
CA GLY A 141 -5.89 28.06 16.71
C GLY A 141 -6.77 28.97 17.57
N ILE A 142 -6.98 28.59 18.84
CA ILE A 142 -7.64 29.42 19.87
C ILE A 142 -6.59 30.39 20.45
N PRO A 143 -6.92 31.66 20.75
CA PRO A 143 -5.94 32.74 20.81
C PRO A 143 -5.13 32.81 22.10
N GLU A 144 -3.84 33.13 21.97
CA GLU A 144 -2.96 33.55 23.06
C GLU A 144 -3.27 34.99 23.49
N ALA A 145 -3.44 35.18 24.80
CA ALA A 145 -3.38 36.48 25.45
C ALA A 145 -2.34 36.42 26.58
N ASP A 146 -1.42 37.38 26.56
CA ASP A 146 -0.41 37.66 27.58
C ASP A 146 -0.97 37.67 29.01
N ILE A 147 -0.24 37.05 29.96
CA ILE A 147 0.12 37.60 31.28
C ILE A 147 1.21 36.70 31.87
N CYS A 148 2.40 37.29 32.07
CA CYS A 148 3.44 36.76 32.96
C CYS A 148 3.18 37.29 34.37
N PHE A 149 2.92 36.39 35.32
CA PHE A 149 3.21 36.59 36.75
C PHE A 149 3.52 35.24 37.39
N ASP A 150 4.77 35.11 37.87
CA ASP A 150 5.22 34.07 38.79
C ASP A 150 4.38 34.06 40.07
N SER A 151 4.02 32.86 40.57
CA SER A 151 4.25 32.45 41.97
C SER A 151 3.68 31.05 42.26
N GLU A 152 4.60 30.14 42.56
CA GLU A 152 4.52 29.06 43.57
C GLU A 152 3.40 27.99 43.59
N ARG A 153 3.91 26.74 43.56
CA ARG A 153 3.54 25.57 44.39
C ARG A 153 2.47 24.57 43.89
N SER A 154 3.05 23.48 43.37
CA SER A 154 2.99 22.12 43.93
C SER A 154 1.88 21.15 43.51
N SER A 155 2.36 19.93 43.20
CA SER A 155 1.68 18.62 43.12
C SER A 155 0.67 18.40 41.99
N LEU A 156 1.17 17.78 40.90
CA LEU A 156 0.64 16.59 40.21
C LEU A 156 1.16 16.53 38.75
N LYS A 157 2.44 16.16 38.60
CA LYS A 157 3.02 15.69 37.32
C LYS A 157 3.83 14.43 37.61
N ALA A 158 3.18 13.27 37.49
CA ALA A 158 3.80 11.95 37.46
C ALA A 158 2.82 10.91 36.91
N CYS A 159 2.39 11.08 35.66
CA CYS A 159 1.85 10.01 34.79
C CYS A 159 1.67 10.63 33.39
N LYS A 160 1.95 9.90 32.31
CA LYS A 160 2.00 10.34 30.88
C LYS A 160 3.36 10.77 30.34
N ARG A 161 4.45 10.16 30.79
CA ARG A 161 5.75 10.22 30.08
C ARG A 161 6.49 8.89 30.22
N GLU A 162 5.79 7.78 29.99
CA GLU A 162 6.37 6.42 30.08
C GLU A 162 6.02 5.49 28.89
N ASP A 163 5.18 5.91 27.93
CA ASP A 163 4.79 5.04 26.79
C ASP A 163 5.70 5.16 25.54
N GLU A 164 6.64 6.11 25.49
CA GLU A 164 7.51 6.33 24.30
C GLU A 164 8.89 5.64 24.38
N LEU A 165 9.22 4.95 25.48
CA LEU A 165 10.53 4.29 25.65
C LEU A 165 10.50 2.76 25.51
N LEU A 166 9.32 2.16 25.31
CA LEU A 166 9.14 0.71 25.17
C LEU A 166 9.09 0.21 23.70
N SER A 167 8.95 1.10 22.71
CA SER A 167 8.85 0.71 21.29
C SER A 167 10.15 0.18 20.69
N ASP A 168 11.31 0.64 21.17
CA ASP A 168 12.60 0.36 20.53
C ASP A 168 13.00 -1.13 20.54
N SER A 169 12.55 -1.94 21.51
CA SER A 169 12.88 -3.39 21.54
C SER A 169 11.94 -4.24 20.66
N GLU A 170 10.67 -3.84 20.54
CA GLU A 170 9.69 -4.49 19.65
C GLU A 170 10.06 -4.30 18.19
N ASP A 171 10.51 -3.10 17.84
CA ASP A 171 10.81 -2.69 16.48
C ASP A 171 11.99 -3.42 15.83
N THR A 172 12.91 -3.95 16.63
CA THR A 172 14.07 -4.71 16.13
C THR A 172 13.71 -6.14 15.73
N THR A 173 12.74 -6.76 16.41
CA THR A 173 12.41 -8.18 16.19
C THR A 173 11.82 -8.39 14.79
N PHE A 174 10.80 -7.60 14.40
CA PHE A 174 10.19 -7.70 13.06
C PHE A 174 11.21 -7.47 11.93
N SER A 175 12.12 -6.51 12.12
CA SER A 175 13.19 -6.20 11.18
C SER A 175 14.15 -7.38 11.00
N TYR A 176 14.51 -8.04 12.09
CA TYR A 176 15.46 -9.15 12.07
C TYR A 176 14.88 -10.37 11.35
N PHE A 177 13.61 -10.71 11.60
CA PHE A 177 12.92 -11.78 10.87
C PHE A 177 12.84 -11.50 9.37
N ALA A 178 12.51 -10.27 8.99
CA ALA A 178 12.48 -9.86 7.58
C ALA A 178 13.86 -9.97 6.91
N GLN A 179 14.94 -9.58 7.60
CA GLN A 179 16.33 -9.69 7.11
C GLN A 179 16.78 -11.14 6.89
N LEU A 180 16.28 -12.10 7.67
CA LEU A 180 16.57 -13.52 7.46
C LEU A 180 15.74 -14.12 6.31
N LEU A 181 14.50 -13.65 6.15
CA LEU A 181 13.55 -14.17 5.19
C LEU A 181 13.86 -13.75 3.74
N ASP A 182 14.27 -12.50 3.52
CA ASP A 182 14.51 -11.97 2.17
C ASP A 182 15.58 -12.76 1.38
N PRO A 183 16.76 -13.09 1.95
CA PRO A 183 17.73 -13.97 1.29
C PRO A 183 17.21 -15.39 1.02
N ALA A 184 16.33 -15.92 1.88
CA ALA A 184 15.75 -17.25 1.70
C ALA A 184 14.75 -17.28 0.55
N ILE A 185 13.91 -16.25 0.42
CA ILE A 185 12.98 -16.08 -0.72
C ILE A 185 13.76 -15.96 -2.04
N GLN A 186 14.92 -15.30 -2.01
CA GLN A 186 15.82 -15.18 -3.17
C GLN A 186 16.60 -16.47 -3.48
N GLY A 187 16.45 -17.52 -2.67
CA GLY A 187 17.09 -18.83 -2.87
C GLY A 187 18.53 -18.91 -2.38
N HIS A 188 19.02 -17.93 -1.60
CA HIS A 188 20.38 -17.93 -1.06
C HIS A 188 20.55 -18.79 0.19
N ILE A 189 19.46 -19.05 0.93
CA ILE A 189 19.45 -19.86 2.16
C ILE A 189 18.41 -20.98 1.99
N PRO A 190 18.76 -22.26 2.21
CA PRO A 190 17.79 -23.33 2.17
C PRO A 190 16.80 -23.20 3.35
N ILE A 191 15.52 -23.50 3.10
CA ILE A 191 14.43 -23.38 4.07
C ILE A 191 14.69 -24.14 5.39
N PRO A 192 15.22 -25.37 5.37
CA PRO A 192 15.81 -26.02 6.54
C PRO A 192 16.62 -25.12 7.49
N ASP A 193 17.60 -24.40 6.93
CA ASP A 193 18.49 -23.55 7.71
C ASP A 193 17.77 -22.29 8.20
N LEU A 194 16.78 -21.79 7.44
CA LEU A 194 15.95 -20.66 7.85
C LEU A 194 15.16 -20.98 9.12
N ILE A 195 14.59 -22.19 9.25
CA ILE A 195 13.84 -22.61 10.45
C ILE A 195 14.76 -22.60 11.67
N LEU A 196 15.99 -23.11 11.53
CA LEU A 196 17.00 -23.09 12.59
C LEU A 196 17.44 -21.66 12.94
N GLN A 197 17.48 -20.76 11.96
CA GLN A 197 17.79 -19.34 12.21
C GLN A 197 16.64 -18.62 12.93
N PHE A 198 15.38 -18.91 12.60
CA PHE A 198 14.21 -18.40 13.35
C PHE A 198 14.21 -18.89 14.80
N GLU A 199 14.48 -20.18 15.03
CA GLU A 199 14.61 -20.76 16.36
C GLU A 199 15.71 -20.06 17.19
N LYS A 200 16.91 -19.91 16.62
CA LYS A 200 18.03 -19.22 17.27
C LYS A 200 17.73 -17.74 17.53
N CYS A 201 17.04 -17.08 16.60
CA CYS A 201 16.61 -15.69 16.74
C CYS A 201 15.71 -15.52 17.96
N CYS A 202 14.62 -16.30 18.05
CA CYS A 202 13.70 -16.26 19.17
C CYS A 202 14.41 -16.47 20.52
N ARG A 203 15.31 -17.46 20.61
CA ARG A 203 16.09 -17.70 21.83
C ARG A 203 17.05 -16.56 22.16
N GLY A 204 17.72 -15.99 21.15
CA GLY A 204 18.64 -14.87 21.31
C GLY A 204 17.94 -13.61 21.83
N VAL A 205 16.79 -13.26 21.25
CA VAL A 205 15.97 -12.12 21.69
C VAL A 205 15.44 -12.36 23.10
N SER A 206 14.89 -13.55 23.38
CA SER A 206 14.41 -13.92 24.73
C SER A 206 15.51 -13.79 25.79
N LYS A 207 16.72 -14.25 25.49
CA LYS A 207 17.87 -14.11 26.39
C LYS A 207 18.24 -12.65 26.64
N THR A 208 18.24 -11.82 25.59
CA THR A 208 18.53 -10.38 25.70
C THR A 208 17.51 -9.69 26.59
N ILE A 209 16.22 -9.96 26.38
CA ILE A 209 15.13 -9.43 27.23
C ILE A 209 15.32 -9.83 28.69
N ARG A 210 15.66 -11.10 28.95
CA ARG A 210 15.90 -11.61 30.32
C ARG A 210 17.13 -11.00 30.98
N ASP A 211 18.22 -10.82 30.24
CA ASP A 211 19.46 -10.22 30.75
C ASP A 211 19.21 -8.73 31.09
N ASP A 212 18.46 -8.00 30.25
CA ASP A 212 18.12 -6.59 30.46
C ASP A 212 17.09 -6.36 31.59
N SER A 213 16.15 -7.29 31.78
CA SER A 213 15.10 -7.18 32.80
C SER A 213 15.67 -7.09 34.24
N THR A 214 16.85 -7.66 34.47
CA THR A 214 17.51 -7.67 35.78
C THR A 214 18.10 -6.33 36.22
N SER A 215 18.26 -5.36 35.31
CA SER A 215 19.11 -4.18 35.58
C SER A 215 18.39 -2.83 35.73
N ARG A 216 17.16 -2.65 35.21
CA ARG A 216 16.58 -1.29 35.01
C ARG A 216 15.06 -1.09 35.17
N HIS A 217 14.23 -2.12 35.36
CA HIS A 217 12.76 -2.01 35.18
C HIS A 217 11.95 -2.03 36.49
N ARG A 218 10.73 -1.47 36.47
CA ARG A 218 9.75 -1.62 37.57
C ARG A 218 9.22 -3.06 37.61
N VAL A 219 8.73 -3.53 38.78
CA VAL A 219 8.27 -4.92 38.98
C VAL A 219 7.20 -5.38 37.97
N LEU A 220 6.30 -4.50 37.55
CA LEU A 220 5.27 -4.81 36.56
C LEU A 220 5.84 -4.96 35.14
N GLU A 221 6.73 -4.07 34.73
CA GLU A 221 7.43 -4.14 33.45
C GLU A 221 8.30 -5.39 33.37
N ASP A 222 9.01 -5.71 34.46
CA ASP A 222 9.83 -6.91 34.57
C ASP A 222 8.98 -8.19 34.49
N LYS A 223 7.75 -8.18 35.01
CA LYS A 223 6.80 -9.30 34.83
C LYS A 223 6.36 -9.45 33.36
N LEU A 224 6.04 -8.34 32.69
CA LEU A 224 5.61 -8.34 31.29
C LEU A 224 6.75 -8.76 30.34
N MET A 225 7.97 -8.27 30.58
CA MET A 225 9.17 -8.67 29.85
C MET A 225 9.48 -10.16 30.00
N ARG A 226 9.32 -10.72 31.20
CA ARG A 226 9.47 -12.18 31.41
C ARG A 226 8.37 -12.97 30.69
N GLN A 227 7.13 -12.51 30.69
CA GLN A 227 6.06 -13.15 29.92
C GLN A 227 6.36 -13.15 28.43
N LYS A 228 6.84 -12.02 27.89
CA LYS A 228 7.27 -11.91 26.50
C LYS A 228 8.44 -12.82 26.16
N ALA A 229 9.45 -12.88 27.03
CA ALA A 229 10.59 -13.77 26.85
C ALA A 229 10.16 -15.25 26.83
N GLN A 230 9.13 -15.62 27.61
CA GLN A 230 8.57 -16.96 27.58
C GLN A 230 7.84 -17.26 26.27
N LEU A 231 6.99 -16.34 25.78
CA LEU A 231 6.29 -16.52 24.50
C LEU A 231 7.26 -16.74 23.33
N LEU A 232 8.40 -16.03 23.32
CA LEU A 232 9.45 -16.24 22.32
C LEU A 232 10.13 -17.61 22.46
N LEU A 233 10.28 -18.14 23.67
CA LEU A 233 10.82 -19.49 23.87
C LEU A 233 9.83 -20.56 23.40
N ASP A 234 8.54 -20.35 23.64
CA ASP A 234 7.47 -21.24 23.15
C ASP A 234 7.43 -21.21 21.61
N GLU A 235 7.60 -20.04 20.99
CA GLU A 235 7.74 -19.96 19.53
C GLU A 235 9.01 -20.67 19.02
N ALA A 236 10.14 -20.54 19.71
CA ALA A 236 11.36 -21.27 19.36
C ALA A 236 11.14 -22.79 19.43
N ALA A 237 10.36 -23.25 20.41
CA ALA A 237 9.96 -24.64 20.55
C ALA A 237 9.11 -25.10 19.35
N SER A 238 8.10 -24.33 18.94
CA SER A 238 7.32 -24.57 17.71
C SER A 238 8.20 -24.69 16.44
N TRP A 239 9.18 -23.81 16.26
CA TRP A 239 10.11 -23.88 15.12
C TRP A 239 11.00 -25.13 15.16
N SER A 240 11.54 -25.46 16.34
CA SER A 240 12.35 -26.67 16.52
C SER A 240 11.55 -27.96 16.30
N LEU A 241 10.27 -27.98 16.67
CA LEU A 241 9.37 -29.11 16.42
C LEU A 241 9.13 -29.29 14.91
N LEU A 242 8.84 -28.20 14.19
CA LEU A 242 8.65 -28.25 12.74
C LEU A 242 9.89 -28.82 12.02
N TRP A 243 11.08 -28.45 12.48
CA TRP A 243 12.35 -28.99 12.01
C TRP A 243 12.48 -30.50 12.28
N VAL A 244 12.25 -30.93 13.52
CA VAL A 244 12.39 -32.33 13.97
C VAL A 244 11.37 -33.26 13.29
N SER A 245 10.13 -32.81 13.13
CA SER A 245 9.07 -33.55 12.43
C SER A 245 9.34 -33.76 10.95
N ARG A 246 10.27 -33.01 10.33
CA ARG A 246 10.55 -33.09 8.88
C ARG A 246 11.86 -33.79 8.50
N LYS A 247 12.77 -34.01 9.46
CA LYS A 247 13.93 -34.93 9.29
C LYS A 247 13.52 -36.36 8.85
N SER A 248 12.23 -36.70 8.77
CA SER A 248 11.66 -38.04 8.49
C SER A 248 11.23 -38.18 7.05
N GLN A 249 10.98 -37.07 6.38
CA GLN A 249 10.57 -37.06 4.98
C GLN A 249 11.76 -36.77 4.07
N ALA A 250 12.68 -35.88 4.46
CA ALA A 250 13.79 -35.45 3.61
C ALA A 250 15.02 -36.38 3.63
N ILE A 251 15.23 -37.08 4.74
CA ILE A 251 16.25 -38.14 4.86
C ILE A 251 15.44 -39.43 4.79
N GLY A 252 15.65 -40.25 3.77
CA GLY A 252 15.04 -41.58 3.70
C GLY A 252 15.20 -42.32 5.03
N THR A 253 14.33 -43.32 5.27
CA THR A 253 14.35 -44.21 6.45
C THR A 253 15.75 -44.28 7.05
N GLU A 254 15.90 -43.96 8.34
CA GLU A 254 17.20 -44.05 9.03
C GLU A 254 17.64 -45.53 8.98
N ASP A 255 18.24 -45.92 7.86
CA ASP A 255 18.55 -47.29 7.54
C ASP A 255 19.63 -47.73 8.51
N ILE A 256 19.31 -48.75 9.31
CA ILE A 256 20.27 -49.29 10.26
C ILE A 256 21.49 -49.77 9.48
N PRO A 257 22.70 -49.28 9.80
CA PRO A 257 23.91 -49.68 9.11
C PRO A 257 24.04 -51.21 9.07
N ARG A 258 24.20 -51.79 7.87
CA ARG A 258 24.29 -53.25 7.69
C ARG A 258 25.37 -53.89 8.57
N ASP A 259 26.40 -53.13 8.92
CA ASP A 259 27.50 -53.56 9.75
C ASP A 259 27.12 -53.81 11.22
N LEU A 260 25.99 -53.28 11.70
CA LEU A 260 25.49 -53.45 13.07
C LEU A 260 24.48 -54.59 13.21
N VAL A 261 23.98 -55.13 12.10
CA VAL A 261 22.98 -56.21 12.11
C VAL A 261 23.65 -57.52 12.57
N LEU A 262 23.23 -58.03 13.72
CA LEU A 262 23.64 -59.32 14.28
C LEU A 262 22.57 -60.38 14.02
N LEU A 263 22.99 -61.61 13.71
CA LEU A 263 22.11 -62.78 13.56
C LEU A 263 22.54 -63.87 14.56
N PRO A 264 21.65 -64.34 15.47
CA PRO A 264 20.27 -63.89 15.69
C PRO A 264 20.20 -62.46 16.27
N PRO A 265 19.13 -61.70 15.97
CA PRO A 265 18.99 -60.32 16.41
C PRO A 265 18.75 -60.22 17.92
N THR A 266 19.26 -59.14 18.53
CA THR A 266 19.02 -58.80 19.94
C THR A 266 17.72 -58.01 20.08
N SER A 267 17.08 -58.02 21.26
CA SER A 267 15.85 -57.25 21.51
C SER A 267 16.02 -55.75 21.23
N HIS A 268 17.18 -55.17 21.54
CA HIS A 268 17.48 -53.77 21.24
C HIS A 268 17.55 -53.50 19.73
N LEU A 269 18.03 -54.47 18.93
CA LEU A 269 18.11 -54.35 17.48
C LEU A 269 16.72 -54.44 16.85
N GLU A 270 15.90 -55.39 17.29
CA GLU A 270 14.49 -55.53 16.88
C GLU A 270 13.67 -54.28 17.24
N ALA A 271 13.88 -53.72 18.44
CA ALA A 271 13.24 -52.47 18.85
C ALA A 271 13.63 -51.30 17.94
N CYS A 272 14.93 -51.15 17.62
CA CYS A 272 15.39 -50.12 16.69
C CYS A 272 14.87 -50.34 15.26
N GLN A 273 14.77 -51.60 14.81
CA GLN A 273 14.22 -51.96 13.50
C GLN A 273 12.74 -51.58 13.41
N PHE A 274 11.93 -51.97 14.40
CA PHE A 274 10.53 -51.58 14.45
C PHE A 274 10.35 -50.06 14.41
N VAL A 275 11.09 -49.33 15.25
CA VAL A 275 11.01 -47.86 15.27
C VAL A 275 11.50 -47.28 13.95
N ALA A 276 12.49 -47.87 13.27
CA ALA A 276 12.94 -47.42 11.95
C ALA A 276 11.94 -47.72 10.82
N GLU A 277 11.02 -48.67 10.97
CA GLU A 277 10.03 -49.04 9.95
C GLU A 277 8.66 -48.35 10.16
N ASP A 278 8.21 -48.24 11.42
CA ASP A 278 6.90 -47.66 11.74
C ASP A 278 6.93 -46.13 11.83
N HIS A 279 6.14 -45.47 10.97
CA HIS A 279 6.13 -44.01 10.86
C HIS A 279 5.60 -43.32 12.14
N THR A 280 4.70 -43.96 12.88
CA THR A 280 4.12 -43.39 14.11
C THR A 280 5.13 -43.48 15.25
N ALA A 281 5.84 -44.62 15.35
CA ALA A 281 6.92 -44.83 16.32
C ALA A 281 8.09 -43.88 16.06
N GLN A 282 8.48 -43.66 14.79
CA GLN A 282 9.49 -42.64 14.44
C GLN A 282 9.07 -41.23 14.87
N LEU A 283 7.82 -40.85 14.59
CA LEU A 283 7.29 -39.55 14.98
C LEU A 283 7.32 -39.36 16.51
N CYS A 284 6.88 -40.38 17.26
CA CYS A 284 6.91 -40.37 18.72
C CYS A 284 8.34 -40.32 19.29
N LEU A 285 9.29 -41.10 18.73
CA LEU A 285 10.70 -41.07 19.12
C LEU A 285 11.26 -39.64 19.02
N ARG A 286 10.93 -38.95 17.93
CA ARG A 286 11.41 -37.60 17.66
C ARG A 286 10.77 -36.55 18.53
N ILE A 287 9.49 -36.68 18.83
CA ILE A 287 8.80 -35.86 19.83
C ILE A 287 9.51 -36.01 21.19
N VAL A 288 9.87 -37.23 21.59
CA VAL A 288 10.60 -37.48 22.85
C VAL A 288 11.97 -36.80 22.81
N GLN A 289 12.75 -37.01 21.74
CA GLN A 289 14.06 -36.37 21.58
C GLN A 289 13.98 -34.83 21.56
N TRP A 290 12.93 -34.28 20.95
CA TRP A 290 12.66 -32.84 20.95
C TRP A 290 12.39 -32.32 22.35
N LEU A 291 11.50 -32.97 23.11
CA LEU A 291 11.18 -32.59 24.49
C LEU A 291 12.39 -32.71 25.42
N GLU A 292 13.19 -33.78 25.27
CA GLU A 292 14.45 -33.96 26.00
C GLU A 292 15.47 -32.88 25.63
N GLY A 293 15.56 -32.51 24.36
CA GLY A 293 16.39 -31.41 23.88
C GLY A 293 15.98 -30.05 24.45
N LEU A 294 14.67 -29.76 24.54
CA LEU A 294 14.17 -28.55 25.17
C LEU A 294 14.55 -28.49 26.67
N ALA A 295 14.33 -29.60 27.39
CA ALA A 295 14.69 -29.71 28.80
C ALA A 295 16.21 -29.59 29.03
N SER A 296 17.03 -30.20 28.15
CA SER A 296 18.48 -30.09 28.18
C SER A 296 18.97 -28.65 27.98
N ASN A 297 18.41 -27.94 27.00
CA ASN A 297 18.75 -26.54 26.72
C ASN A 297 18.33 -25.59 27.86
N ALA A 298 17.18 -25.85 28.48
CA ALA A 298 16.73 -25.09 29.65
C ALA A 298 17.70 -25.28 30.82
N LEU A 299 18.09 -26.54 31.09
CA LEU A 299 19.06 -26.88 32.13
C LEU A 299 20.41 -26.19 31.91
N ASP A 300 20.94 -26.23 30.69
CA ASP A 300 22.24 -25.60 30.36
C ASP A 300 22.19 -24.06 30.49
N SER A 301 21.04 -23.44 30.23
CA SER A 301 20.83 -21.99 30.35
C SER A 301 20.79 -21.51 31.80
N GLU A 302 20.22 -22.30 32.70
CA GLU A 302 20.18 -22.04 34.14
C GLU A 302 21.51 -22.37 34.84
N CYS A 303 22.31 -23.29 34.26
CA CYS A 303 23.56 -23.82 34.82
C CYS A 303 24.77 -22.85 34.82
N LYS A 304 24.59 -21.53 34.71
CA LYS A 304 25.69 -20.57 34.96
C LYS A 304 25.94 -20.28 36.45
N GLY A 305 25.14 -20.84 37.35
CA GLY A 305 25.45 -20.83 38.78
C GLY A 305 24.58 -21.78 39.59
N SER A 306 25.21 -22.80 40.19
CA SER A 306 24.84 -23.43 41.48
C SER A 306 24.15 -24.81 41.57
N TYR A 307 23.86 -25.57 40.51
CA TYR A 307 23.08 -26.82 40.68
C TYR A 307 23.73 -28.18 40.35
N ILE A 308 25.04 -28.24 40.09
CA ILE A 308 25.76 -29.53 40.06
C ILE A 308 26.96 -29.42 40.99
N GLY A 309 26.80 -29.89 42.22
CA GLY A 309 27.91 -30.13 43.13
C GLY A 309 27.93 -29.31 44.41
N THR A 310 27.12 -29.70 45.39
CA THR A 310 27.59 -29.79 46.79
C THR A 310 27.00 -31.00 47.54
N TYR A 311 26.62 -32.08 46.84
CA TYR A 311 26.47 -33.38 47.50
C TYR A 311 27.88 -33.88 47.87
N LEU A 312 28.39 -33.41 49.00
CA LEU A 312 29.73 -33.76 49.49
C LEU A 312 29.81 -35.29 49.65
N PRO A 313 30.71 -35.98 48.91
CA PRO A 313 30.90 -37.43 49.01
C PRO A 313 31.25 -37.86 50.45
N THR A 314 31.74 -36.93 51.26
CA THR A 314 32.20 -37.15 52.64
C THR A 314 31.08 -37.27 53.69
N SER A 315 29.80 -37.17 53.31
CA SER A 315 28.68 -37.21 54.26
C SER A 315 28.24 -38.61 54.65
N GLY A 316 28.35 -39.59 53.74
CA GLY A 316 27.73 -40.91 53.89
C GLY A 316 26.20 -40.86 53.74
N ILE A 317 25.60 -41.98 53.33
CA ILE A 317 24.14 -42.14 53.15
C ILE A 317 23.44 -42.02 54.49
N TRP A 318 22.34 -41.26 54.53
CA TRP A 318 21.50 -41.02 55.71
C TRP A 318 22.31 -40.71 56.97
N ARG A 319 23.24 -39.76 56.89
CA ARG A 319 24.21 -39.48 57.94
C ARG A 319 23.54 -39.15 59.28
N GLN A 320 22.43 -38.42 59.25
CA GLN A 320 21.73 -38.05 60.49
C GLN A 320 21.03 -39.25 61.10
N THR A 321 20.38 -40.07 60.27
CA THR A 321 19.72 -41.31 60.66
C THR A 321 20.74 -42.32 61.18
N GLN A 322 21.90 -42.44 60.54
CA GLN A 322 23.03 -43.25 61.01
C GLN A 322 23.56 -42.76 62.36
N LYS A 323 23.71 -41.44 62.57
CA LYS A 323 24.11 -40.87 63.86
C LYS A 323 23.05 -41.09 64.94
N TYR A 324 21.78 -41.02 64.57
CA TYR A 324 20.64 -41.25 65.46
C TYR A 324 20.57 -42.70 65.92
N LEU A 325 20.71 -43.66 65.00
CA LEU A 325 20.79 -45.09 65.30
C LEU A 325 22.00 -45.43 66.18
N LYS A 326 23.17 -44.83 65.90
CA LYS A 326 24.39 -45.00 66.72
C LYS A 326 24.24 -44.48 68.16
N LYS A 327 23.30 -43.56 68.42
CA LYS A 327 23.01 -43.05 69.77
C LYS A 327 22.06 -43.97 70.57
N GLY A 328 21.58 -45.07 69.99
CA GLY A 328 20.71 -46.04 70.67
C GLY A 328 19.30 -45.53 70.98
N VAL A 329 18.85 -44.46 70.31
CA VAL A 329 17.50 -43.90 70.47
C VAL A 329 16.57 -44.58 69.46
N SER A 330 15.68 -45.46 69.92
CA SER A 330 14.73 -46.18 69.05
C SER A 330 13.34 -45.55 69.12
N ASN A 331 12.87 -44.98 68.01
CA ASN A 331 11.45 -44.67 67.80
C ASN A 331 10.86 -45.73 66.88
N SER A 332 9.62 -46.17 67.13
CA SER A 332 8.93 -47.16 66.28
C SER A 332 8.60 -46.65 64.88
N SER A 333 8.77 -45.35 64.64
CA SER A 333 8.53 -44.68 63.35
C SER A 333 9.81 -44.42 62.54
N THR A 334 10.99 -44.74 63.08
CA THR A 334 12.28 -44.48 62.42
C THR A 334 12.95 -45.80 62.03
N ILE A 335 13.56 -45.81 60.85
CA ILE A 335 14.21 -46.98 60.26
C ILE A 335 15.29 -47.57 61.17
N HIS A 336 15.38 -48.90 61.21
CA HIS A 336 16.34 -49.68 61.99
C HIS A 336 17.55 -50.17 61.17
N HIS A 337 17.39 -50.42 59.87
CA HIS A 337 18.47 -50.88 58.97
C HIS A 337 18.88 -49.80 57.94
N LEU A 338 20.17 -49.74 57.60
CA LEU A 338 20.73 -48.71 56.69
C LEU A 338 20.86 -49.21 55.24
N ASP A 339 19.95 -50.06 54.81
CA ASP A 339 19.80 -50.51 53.42
C ASP A 339 18.66 -49.75 52.71
N PHE A 340 18.76 -49.66 51.38
CA PHE A 340 17.91 -48.79 50.57
C PHE A 340 16.43 -49.22 50.56
N ASP A 341 16.14 -50.50 50.81
CA ASP A 341 14.79 -51.05 50.90
C ASP A 341 14.22 -50.98 52.33
N ALA A 342 15.00 -50.56 53.33
CA ALA A 342 14.53 -50.44 54.71
C ALA A 342 13.26 -49.58 54.88
N PRO A 343 13.11 -48.41 54.20
CA PRO A 343 11.87 -47.64 54.28
C PRO A 343 10.65 -48.44 53.84
N THR A 344 10.76 -49.22 52.76
CA THR A 344 9.64 -50.01 52.19
C THR A 344 9.38 -51.30 52.95
N ARG A 345 10.44 -51.97 53.40
CA ARG A 345 10.37 -53.22 54.16
C ARG A 345 9.87 -53.03 55.59
N GLU A 346 10.30 -51.96 56.26
CA GLU A 346 9.97 -51.70 57.66
C GLU A 346 8.75 -50.80 57.85
N HIS A 347 8.24 -50.19 56.77
CA HIS A 347 7.19 -49.18 56.81
C HIS A 347 7.51 -48.03 57.79
N ALA A 348 8.78 -47.61 57.80
CA ALA A 348 9.34 -46.59 58.69
C ALA A 348 10.03 -45.48 57.89
N HIS A 349 10.23 -44.31 58.51
CA HIS A 349 10.79 -43.14 57.83
C HIS A 349 12.23 -42.83 58.25
N GLN A 350 12.99 -42.25 57.34
CA GLN A 350 14.27 -41.61 57.65
C GLN A 350 14.04 -40.35 58.49
N LEU A 351 15.10 -39.80 59.08
CA LEU A 351 15.00 -38.48 59.69
C LEU A 351 14.66 -37.39 58.64
N PRO A 352 13.90 -36.34 59.01
CA PRO A 352 13.42 -35.33 58.06
C PRO A 352 14.51 -34.66 57.22
N ASP A 353 15.70 -34.42 57.79
CA ASP A 353 16.82 -33.79 57.08
C ASP A 353 17.41 -34.70 55.99
N ASP A 354 17.57 -36.00 56.29
CA ASP A 354 18.07 -36.97 55.31
C ASP A 354 17.01 -37.22 54.23
N LYS A 355 15.73 -37.30 54.63
CA LYS A 355 14.59 -37.41 53.70
C LYS A 355 14.54 -36.22 52.74
N LYS A 356 14.69 -34.99 53.22
CA LYS A 356 14.71 -33.78 52.39
C LYS A 356 15.92 -33.74 51.43
N GLN A 357 17.07 -34.25 51.87
CA GLN A 357 18.25 -34.37 51.01
C GLN A 357 18.05 -35.41 49.91
N ASP A 358 17.47 -36.56 50.24
CA ASP A 358 17.12 -37.59 49.27
C ASP A 358 16.05 -37.08 48.27
N GLU A 359 15.01 -36.38 48.74
CA GLU A 359 13.99 -35.77 47.89
C GLU A 359 14.60 -34.75 46.91
N SER A 360 15.50 -33.88 47.37
CA SER A 360 16.21 -32.91 46.51
C SER A 360 17.10 -33.60 45.47
N LEU A 361 17.81 -34.66 45.85
CA LEU A 361 18.62 -35.45 44.91
C LEU A 361 17.74 -36.12 43.85
N LEU A 362 16.58 -36.66 44.26
CA LEU A 362 15.63 -37.32 43.36
C LEU A 362 14.95 -36.32 42.42
N GLU A 363 14.71 -35.09 42.86
CA GLU A 363 14.21 -33.99 42.02
C GLU A 363 15.24 -33.60 40.94
N ASP A 364 16.52 -33.49 41.31
CA ASP A 364 17.61 -33.27 40.35
C ASP A 364 17.72 -34.44 39.35
N LEU A 365 17.61 -35.68 39.84
CA LEU A 365 17.63 -36.88 38.99
C LEU A 365 16.43 -36.93 38.03
N TRP A 366 15.24 -36.57 38.50
CA TRP A 366 14.05 -36.47 37.65
C TRP A 366 14.26 -35.45 36.52
N THR A 367 14.87 -34.32 36.83
CA THR A 367 15.18 -33.27 35.83
C THR A 367 16.20 -33.74 34.80
N LEU A 368 17.28 -34.42 35.23
CA LEU A 368 18.28 -34.98 34.32
C LEU A 368 17.70 -36.09 33.41
N LEU A 369 16.81 -36.93 33.93
CA LEU A 369 16.14 -37.97 33.13
C LEU A 369 15.21 -37.37 32.08
N ARG A 370 14.44 -36.33 32.42
CA ARG A 370 13.61 -35.59 31.44
C ARG A 370 14.43 -34.85 30.38
N ALA A 371 15.70 -34.57 30.65
CA ALA A 371 16.62 -33.96 29.69
C ALA A 371 17.40 -34.99 28.84
N GLY A 372 17.09 -36.29 28.95
CA GLY A 372 17.84 -37.34 28.25
C GLY A 372 19.28 -37.54 28.75
N LYS A 373 19.70 -36.84 29.82
CA LYS A 373 21.08 -36.87 30.35
C LYS A 373 21.30 -38.04 31.32
N LEU A 374 21.05 -39.26 30.84
CA LEU A 374 21.11 -40.49 31.65
C LEU A 374 22.48 -40.72 32.32
N GLU A 375 23.57 -40.43 31.60
CA GLU A 375 24.93 -40.58 32.12
C GLU A 375 25.22 -39.59 33.26
N GLU A 376 24.79 -38.34 33.13
CA GLU A 376 24.93 -37.33 34.18
C GLU A 376 24.11 -37.71 35.41
N ALA A 377 22.89 -38.23 35.23
CA ALA A 377 22.07 -38.75 36.32
C ALA A 377 22.76 -39.91 37.07
N CYS A 378 23.38 -40.84 36.34
CA CYS A 378 24.16 -41.92 36.93
C CYS A 378 25.40 -41.43 37.68
N ASN A 379 26.12 -40.45 37.13
CA ASN A 379 27.28 -39.84 37.77
C ASN A 379 26.88 -39.06 39.02
N LEU A 380 25.73 -38.39 39.01
CA LEU A 380 25.16 -37.71 40.16
C LEU A 380 24.87 -38.72 41.29
N CYS A 381 24.17 -39.83 40.98
CA CYS A 381 23.94 -40.92 41.93
C CYS A 381 25.23 -41.47 42.54
N ARG A 382 26.26 -41.71 41.72
CA ARG A 382 27.58 -42.19 42.18
C ARG A 382 28.27 -41.17 43.09
N SER A 383 28.23 -39.89 42.71
CA SER A 383 28.84 -38.80 43.48
C SER A 383 28.15 -38.57 44.83
N ALA A 384 26.83 -38.78 44.89
CA ALA A 384 26.03 -38.71 46.11
C ALA A 384 26.23 -39.94 47.03
N GLY A 385 27.02 -40.94 46.61
CA GLY A 385 27.25 -42.16 47.36
C GLY A 385 26.12 -43.18 47.27
N GLN A 386 25.24 -43.07 46.26
CA GLN A 386 24.07 -43.92 46.05
C GLN A 386 24.17 -44.75 44.74
N PRO A 387 25.19 -45.62 44.59
CA PRO A 387 25.45 -46.32 43.33
C PRO A 387 24.35 -47.33 42.94
N TRP A 388 23.51 -47.80 43.87
CA TRP A 388 22.39 -48.69 43.56
C TRP A 388 21.32 -48.00 42.69
N ARG A 389 21.10 -46.69 42.87
CA ARG A 389 20.22 -45.90 42.01
C ARG A 389 20.79 -45.80 40.60
N ALA A 390 22.10 -45.60 40.45
CA ALA A 390 22.76 -45.65 39.13
C ALA A 390 22.62 -47.03 38.46
N ALA A 391 22.74 -48.11 39.23
CA ALA A 391 22.55 -49.48 38.71
C ALA A 391 21.09 -49.75 38.29
N THR A 392 20.14 -49.02 38.86
CA THR A 392 18.73 -49.08 38.47
C THR A 392 18.46 -48.26 37.20
N LEU A 393 19.02 -47.06 37.11
CA LEU A 393 18.79 -46.19 35.95
C LEU A 393 19.39 -46.74 34.65
N CYS A 394 20.51 -47.46 34.74
CA CYS A 394 21.13 -48.12 33.59
C CYS A 394 21.29 -49.63 33.83
N PRO A 395 20.25 -50.42 33.54
CA PRO A 395 20.34 -51.87 33.65
C PRO A 395 21.33 -52.43 32.61
N PHE A 396 21.72 -53.70 32.77
CA PHE A 396 22.57 -54.44 31.82
C PHE A 396 23.96 -53.80 31.56
N GLY A 397 24.56 -53.18 32.57
CA GLY A 397 25.96 -52.76 32.53
C GLY A 397 26.22 -51.35 32.00
N GLY A 398 25.25 -50.44 32.09
CA GLY A 398 25.46 -49.04 31.70
C GLY A 398 25.15 -48.72 30.24
N ARG A 399 24.48 -49.63 29.53
CA ARG A 399 24.16 -49.47 28.10
C ARG A 399 22.83 -48.74 27.91
N ASP A 400 22.77 -47.91 26.87
CA ASP A 400 21.57 -47.16 26.54
C ASP A 400 20.61 -48.03 25.72
N GLN A 401 19.53 -48.51 26.34
CA GLN A 401 18.55 -49.39 25.69
C GLN A 401 17.43 -48.61 25.00
N PHE A 402 17.55 -47.28 24.86
CA PHE A 402 16.56 -46.48 24.17
C PHE A 402 16.49 -46.87 22.68
N PRO A 403 15.29 -47.03 22.08
CA PRO A 403 15.11 -47.59 20.74
C PRO A 403 15.39 -46.53 19.66
N SER A 404 16.66 -46.11 19.55
CA SER A 404 17.15 -45.15 18.58
C SER A 404 18.42 -45.64 17.88
N VAL A 405 18.63 -45.22 16.63
CA VAL A 405 19.83 -45.60 15.85
C VAL A 405 21.12 -45.07 16.51
N GLU A 406 21.06 -43.90 17.15
CA GLU A 406 22.19 -43.32 17.88
C GLU A 406 22.60 -44.15 19.10
N ALA A 407 21.62 -44.61 19.90
CA ALA A 407 21.88 -45.51 21.02
C ALA A 407 22.48 -46.85 20.55
N LEU A 408 21.99 -47.38 19.41
CA LEU A 408 22.53 -48.60 18.80
C LEU A 408 23.99 -48.42 18.34
N LEU A 409 24.30 -47.28 17.70
CA LEU A 409 25.68 -46.93 17.30
C LEU A 409 26.61 -46.81 18.51
N LYS A 410 26.15 -46.17 19.58
CA LYS A 410 26.91 -45.97 20.82
C LYS A 410 27.21 -47.28 21.55
N ASN A 411 26.25 -48.21 21.58
CA ASN A 411 26.42 -49.52 22.22
C ASN A 411 27.28 -50.49 21.39
N GLY A 412 27.26 -50.37 20.06
CA GLY A 412 27.97 -51.26 19.14
C GLY A 412 27.46 -52.71 19.18
N LYS A 413 28.28 -53.66 18.70
CA LYS A 413 27.93 -55.10 18.66
C LYS A 413 27.92 -55.73 20.05
N ASP A 414 26.74 -55.84 20.65
CA ASP A 414 26.58 -56.40 21.99
C ASP A 414 26.46 -57.94 21.98
N ARG A 415 27.61 -58.61 21.89
CA ARG A 415 27.68 -60.08 21.99
C ARG A 415 27.26 -60.60 23.37
N THR A 416 27.35 -59.77 24.42
CA THR A 416 26.98 -60.18 25.78
C THR A 416 25.46 -60.23 25.97
N LEU A 417 24.74 -59.20 25.51
CA LEU A 417 23.28 -59.21 25.49
C LEU A 417 22.76 -60.31 24.59
N GLN A 418 23.37 -60.49 23.40
CA GLN A 418 23.01 -61.58 22.49
C GLN A 418 23.13 -62.96 23.14
N ALA A 419 24.20 -63.23 23.90
CA ALA A 419 24.36 -64.50 24.61
C ALA A 419 23.29 -64.70 25.70
N ILE A 420 22.99 -63.66 26.48
CA ILE A 420 21.97 -63.70 27.54
C ILE A 420 20.58 -63.96 26.96
N GLU A 421 20.24 -63.32 25.83
CA GLU A 421 18.93 -63.47 25.19
C GLU A 421 18.80 -64.79 24.42
N LEU A 422 19.90 -65.36 23.94
CA LEU A 422 19.90 -66.72 23.38
C LEU A 422 19.54 -67.76 24.45
N GLU A 423 19.98 -67.56 25.69
CA GLU A 423 19.71 -68.47 26.81
C GLU A 423 18.32 -68.26 27.44
N SER A 424 17.87 -67.01 27.54
CA SER A 424 16.64 -66.64 28.28
C SER A 424 15.45 -66.21 27.42
N GLY A 425 15.64 -66.10 26.11
CA GLY A 425 14.64 -65.61 25.16
C GLY A 425 14.72 -64.10 24.94
N ILE A 426 14.37 -63.66 23.71
CA ILE A 426 14.39 -62.25 23.30
C ILE A 426 13.50 -61.41 24.23
N GLY A 427 14.05 -60.33 24.79
CA GLY A 427 13.34 -59.36 25.62
C GLY A 427 12.90 -59.85 27.01
N HIS A 428 13.21 -61.10 27.40
CA HIS A 428 12.76 -61.66 28.68
C HIS A 428 13.34 -60.92 29.89
N GLN A 429 14.67 -60.70 29.90
CA GLN A 429 15.35 -59.98 30.98
C GLN A 429 14.90 -58.51 31.09
N TRP A 430 14.64 -57.88 29.95
CA TRP A 430 14.12 -56.51 29.89
C TRP A 430 12.72 -56.41 30.51
N ARG A 431 11.82 -57.35 30.21
CA ARG A 431 10.49 -57.42 30.85
C ARG A 431 10.57 -57.66 32.36
N LEU A 432 11.45 -58.57 32.81
CA LEU A 432 11.68 -58.79 34.25
C LEU A 432 12.14 -57.51 34.95
N TRP A 433 13.08 -56.78 34.34
CA TRP A 433 13.57 -55.50 34.85
C TRP A 433 12.45 -54.46 34.98
N LYS A 434 11.67 -54.30 33.91
CA LYS A 434 10.53 -53.38 33.87
C LYS A 434 9.43 -53.77 34.89
N TRP A 435 9.12 -55.07 35.03
CA TRP A 435 8.20 -55.59 36.05
C TRP A 435 8.66 -55.28 37.49
N ALA A 436 9.96 -55.48 37.77
CA ALA A 436 10.54 -55.14 39.07
C ALA A 436 10.44 -53.64 39.36
N SER A 437 10.71 -52.80 38.35
CA SER A 437 10.59 -51.34 38.44
C SER A 437 9.13 -50.90 38.67
N TYR A 438 8.15 -51.54 38.03
CA TYR A 438 6.73 -51.30 38.29
C TYR A 438 6.33 -51.64 39.74
N CYS A 439 6.74 -52.81 40.22
CA CYS A 439 6.47 -53.21 41.60
C CYS A 439 7.11 -52.25 42.62
N ALA A 440 8.32 -51.76 42.32
CA ALA A 440 8.99 -50.77 43.15
C ALA A 440 8.23 -49.44 43.17
N SER A 441 7.86 -48.92 41.99
CA SER A 441 7.06 -47.70 41.83
C SER A 441 5.76 -47.75 42.65
N GLU A 442 4.98 -48.83 42.53
CA GLU A 442 3.71 -48.97 43.25
C GLU A 442 3.92 -49.00 44.77
N LYS A 443 4.88 -49.78 45.27
CA LYS A 443 5.17 -49.88 46.70
C LYS A 443 5.66 -48.57 47.31
N ILE A 444 6.52 -47.84 46.60
CA ILE A 444 7.06 -46.55 47.05
C ILE A 444 5.98 -45.47 47.04
N SER A 445 5.02 -45.53 46.11
CA SER A 445 3.94 -44.53 46.02
C SER A 445 3.04 -44.45 47.26
N HIS A 446 2.97 -45.53 48.05
CA HIS A 446 2.20 -45.57 49.29
C HIS A 446 2.90 -44.89 50.48
N GLN A 447 4.15 -44.47 50.31
CA GLN A 447 4.94 -43.82 51.35
C GLN A 447 4.80 -42.30 51.32
N ASP A 448 4.77 -41.68 52.50
CA ASP A 448 4.82 -40.23 52.62
C ASP A 448 6.21 -39.70 52.20
N GLY A 449 6.27 -38.91 51.11
CA GLY A 449 7.48 -38.27 50.57
C GLY A 449 8.26 -39.02 49.48
N GLY A 450 7.76 -40.14 48.94
CA GLY A 450 8.45 -40.92 47.89
C GLY A 450 8.10 -40.54 46.45
N LYS A 451 7.56 -39.35 46.19
CA LYS A 451 6.91 -39.00 44.90
C LYS A 451 7.88 -39.10 43.72
N PHE A 452 9.00 -38.37 43.76
CA PHE A 452 10.00 -38.39 42.68
C PHE A 452 10.64 -39.77 42.50
N GLU A 453 10.89 -40.50 43.59
CA GLU A 453 11.43 -41.86 43.50
C GLU A 453 10.45 -42.80 42.79
N ALA A 454 9.17 -42.78 43.17
CA ALA A 454 8.13 -43.54 42.48
C ALA A 454 8.04 -43.15 41.00
N ALA A 455 8.11 -41.86 40.66
CA ALA A 455 8.12 -41.38 39.27
C ALA A 455 9.33 -41.87 38.47
N ILE A 456 10.54 -41.88 39.07
CA ILE A 456 11.76 -42.35 38.42
C ILE A 456 11.64 -43.84 38.06
N TYR A 457 11.16 -44.67 39.01
CA TYR A 457 10.90 -46.08 38.74
C TYR A 457 9.76 -46.27 37.73
N ALA A 458 8.72 -45.44 37.80
CA ALA A 458 7.61 -45.44 36.85
C ALA A 458 8.05 -45.09 35.43
N ALA A 459 9.01 -44.18 35.27
CA ALA A 459 9.56 -43.77 33.97
C ALA A 459 10.36 -44.88 33.26
N GLN A 460 10.89 -45.85 34.00
CA GLN A 460 11.59 -47.03 33.46
C GLN A 460 10.61 -48.11 32.99
N CYS A 461 9.37 -48.08 33.47
CA CYS A 461 8.36 -49.10 33.22
C CYS A 461 7.09 -48.53 32.57
N SER A 462 7.13 -47.28 32.08
CA SER A 462 6.04 -46.60 31.40
C SER A 462 4.73 -46.45 32.22
N ASN A 463 4.81 -46.39 33.55
CA ASN A 463 3.64 -46.30 34.44
C ASN A 463 3.13 -44.85 34.61
N LEU A 464 2.23 -44.43 33.72
CA LEU A 464 1.70 -43.06 33.69
C LEU A 464 0.96 -42.63 34.96
N GLN A 465 0.29 -43.56 35.65
CA GLN A 465 -0.45 -43.25 36.89
C GLN A 465 0.44 -42.60 37.95
N ARG A 466 1.75 -42.90 37.95
CA ARG A 466 2.71 -42.39 38.93
C ARG A 466 3.56 -41.24 38.38
N MET A 467 3.75 -41.14 37.06
CA MET A 467 4.51 -40.06 36.43
C MET A 467 3.71 -38.75 36.32
N LEU A 468 2.47 -38.81 35.79
CA LEU A 468 1.69 -37.62 35.45
C LEU A 468 1.44 -36.65 36.62
N PRO A 469 1.19 -37.10 37.87
CA PRO A 469 0.93 -36.20 38.99
C PRO A 469 2.13 -35.31 39.38
N ILE A 470 3.34 -35.64 38.94
CA ILE A 470 4.58 -34.90 39.26
C ILE A 470 4.96 -33.94 38.12
N CYS A 471 4.40 -34.13 36.93
CA CYS A 471 4.60 -33.24 35.80
C CYS A 471 3.83 -31.92 36.01
N THR A 472 4.55 -30.87 36.43
CA THR A 472 4.00 -29.52 36.65
C THR A 472 3.85 -28.71 35.37
N ASP A 473 4.61 -29.05 34.34
CA ASP A 473 4.68 -28.32 33.07
C ASP A 473 4.24 -29.20 31.90
N TRP A 474 3.75 -28.57 30.84
CA TRP A 474 3.16 -29.26 29.70
C TRP A 474 4.15 -30.18 28.99
N GLU A 475 5.39 -29.74 28.79
CA GLU A 475 6.46 -30.50 28.16
C GLU A 475 6.76 -31.78 28.94
N SER A 476 6.73 -31.71 30.27
CA SER A 476 6.98 -32.86 31.15
C SER A 476 5.86 -33.90 31.07
N ALA A 477 4.61 -33.44 31.02
CA ALA A 477 3.46 -34.33 30.87
C ALA A 477 3.43 -34.96 29.47
N CYS A 478 3.72 -34.16 28.43
CA CYS A 478 3.80 -34.62 27.05
C CYS A 478 4.93 -35.62 26.85
N TRP A 479 6.11 -35.37 27.45
CA TRP A 479 7.25 -36.29 27.43
C TRP A 479 6.90 -37.62 28.09
N ALA A 480 6.31 -37.57 29.29
CA ALA A 480 5.90 -38.76 30.01
C ALA A 480 4.96 -39.64 29.16
N MET A 481 3.99 -39.01 28.49
CA MET A 481 3.02 -39.72 27.64
C MET A 481 3.65 -40.25 26.34
N ALA A 482 4.40 -39.44 25.61
CA ALA A 482 5.01 -39.84 24.34
C ALA A 482 6.06 -40.95 24.54
N LYS A 483 6.91 -40.80 25.56
CA LYS A 483 7.91 -41.82 25.93
C LYS A 483 7.24 -43.12 26.36
N SER A 484 6.22 -43.05 27.22
CA SER A 484 5.51 -44.25 27.66
C SER A 484 4.79 -44.95 26.54
N TRP A 485 4.19 -44.19 25.62
CA TRP A 485 3.52 -44.76 24.45
C TRP A 485 4.51 -45.50 23.56
N LEU A 486 5.65 -44.86 23.22
CA LEU A 486 6.69 -45.47 22.38
C LEU A 486 7.24 -46.76 22.98
N GLU A 487 7.61 -46.73 24.27
CA GLU A 487 8.15 -47.91 24.96
C GLU A 487 7.15 -49.06 25.04
N VAL A 488 5.86 -48.77 25.21
CA VAL A 488 4.81 -49.78 25.24
C VAL A 488 4.61 -50.42 23.87
N GLN A 489 4.68 -49.63 22.78
CA GLN A 489 4.58 -50.17 21.43
C GLN A 489 5.76 -51.10 21.11
N VAL A 490 6.98 -50.69 21.49
CA VAL A 490 8.17 -51.55 21.38
C VAL A 490 8.01 -52.84 22.20
N ASP A 491 7.52 -52.75 23.44
CA ASP A 491 7.30 -53.93 24.28
C ASP A 491 6.26 -54.89 23.67
N MET A 492 5.23 -54.38 23.00
CA MET A 492 4.23 -55.19 22.30
C MET A 492 4.83 -55.94 21.10
N GLU A 493 5.65 -55.28 20.29
CA GLU A 493 6.34 -55.92 19.17
C GLU A 493 7.33 -57.00 19.62
N LEU A 494 8.13 -56.70 20.66
CA LEU A 494 9.03 -57.68 21.26
C LEU A 494 8.29 -58.87 21.90
N ALA A 495 7.02 -58.72 22.28
CA ALA A 495 6.19 -59.81 22.77
C ALA A 495 5.71 -60.74 21.64
N HIS A 496 5.52 -60.23 20.43
CA HIS A 496 5.09 -61.01 19.27
C HIS A 496 6.17 -61.93 18.69
N LEU A 497 7.45 -61.62 18.92
CA LEU A 497 8.60 -62.37 18.39
C LEU A 497 8.97 -63.65 19.16
N GLN A 498 8.26 -63.99 20.25
CA GLN A 498 8.57 -65.19 21.04
C GLN A 498 7.96 -66.48 20.43
N PRO A 499 8.76 -67.55 20.22
CA PRO A 499 8.26 -68.83 19.75
C PRO A 499 7.82 -69.69 20.95
N GLU A 500 6.60 -69.47 21.47
CA GLU A 500 5.77 -70.46 22.19
C GLU A 500 4.45 -69.80 22.65
N GLY A 501 3.31 -70.20 22.05
CA GLY A 501 1.98 -69.79 22.50
C GLY A 501 1.09 -69.09 21.46
N LEU A 502 0.90 -69.69 20.28
CA LEU A 502 -0.31 -69.46 19.48
C LEU A 502 -1.52 -69.83 20.37
N ASP A 503 -2.15 -68.86 21.05
CA ASP A 503 -3.60 -68.85 21.38
C ASP A 503 -4.07 -67.70 22.32
N GLN A 504 -3.25 -66.72 22.72
CA GLN A 504 -3.74 -65.64 23.63
C GLN A 504 -3.67 -64.19 23.12
N PHE A 505 -3.29 -63.97 21.85
CA PHE A 505 -3.27 -62.62 21.26
C PHE A 505 -3.95 -62.58 19.88
N ARG A 506 -5.20 -63.06 19.80
CA ARG A 506 -6.10 -62.79 18.67
C ARG A 506 -7.37 -62.11 19.16
N ASN A 507 -7.55 -60.84 18.76
CA ASN A 507 -8.74 -59.98 18.76
C ASN A 507 -9.59 -59.89 20.05
N PRO A 508 -9.66 -58.70 20.72
CA PRO A 508 -10.70 -58.39 21.71
C PRO A 508 -11.99 -57.93 21.02
N GLY A 509 -12.51 -58.74 20.09
CA GLY A 509 -13.62 -58.37 19.22
C GLY A 509 -14.40 -59.58 18.74
N ASP A 510 -14.88 -60.40 19.67
CA ASP A 510 -16.04 -61.29 19.49
C ASP A 510 -16.32 -62.07 20.79
N VAL A 511 -16.90 -61.42 21.81
CA VAL A 511 -17.68 -62.12 22.85
C VAL A 511 -18.89 -61.26 23.22
N ILE A 512 -19.85 -61.20 22.30
CA ILE A 512 -21.25 -60.89 22.64
C ILE A 512 -22.12 -61.93 21.93
N SER A 513 -22.45 -63.03 22.61
CA SER A 513 -23.79 -63.64 22.68
C SER A 513 -23.73 -65.08 23.20
N GLY A 514 -24.54 -65.40 24.22
CA GLY A 514 -24.83 -66.78 24.61
C GLY A 514 -25.06 -67.04 26.10
N SER A 515 -26.24 -66.67 26.60
CA SER A 515 -27.03 -67.20 27.75
C SER A 515 -26.41 -67.44 29.15
N PRO A 516 -27.21 -67.21 30.23
CA PRO A 516 -26.76 -67.36 31.62
C PRO A 516 -26.92 -68.81 32.09
N GLY A 517 -25.85 -69.39 32.66
CA GLY A 517 -25.92 -70.72 33.25
C GLY A 517 -24.63 -71.18 33.92
N HIS A 518 -24.60 -71.04 35.24
CA HIS A 518 -23.81 -71.79 36.23
C HIS A 518 -22.33 -71.47 36.50
N SER A 519 -22.15 -71.02 37.74
CA SER A 519 -21.08 -71.26 38.72
C SER A 519 -19.72 -70.60 38.52
N ASP A 520 -19.50 -69.62 39.40
CA ASP A 520 -18.25 -69.17 40.00
C ASP A 520 -17.16 -70.25 40.09
N GLN A 521 -16.05 -70.02 39.37
CA GLN A 521 -14.70 -70.24 39.88
C GLN A 521 -13.83 -69.07 39.39
N ASP A 522 -13.39 -68.25 40.34
CA ASP A 522 -12.40 -67.19 40.17
C ASP A 522 -11.10 -67.77 39.57
N PHE A 523 -10.90 -67.59 38.26
CA PHE A 523 -9.57 -67.54 37.69
C PHE A 523 -9.05 -66.11 37.85
N GLN A 524 -8.40 -65.82 38.98
CA GLN A 524 -7.52 -64.66 39.05
C GLN A 524 -6.38 -64.85 38.04
N PRO A 525 -6.16 -63.94 37.07
CA PRO A 525 -4.96 -64.01 36.25
C PRO A 525 -3.74 -63.87 37.15
N SER A 526 -2.77 -64.77 36.99
CA SER A 526 -1.51 -64.76 37.74
C SER A 526 -0.80 -63.41 37.61
N ASN A 527 -0.60 -62.68 38.71
CA ASN A 527 0.17 -61.43 38.73
C ASN A 527 1.68 -61.74 38.61
N GLY A 528 2.12 -62.15 37.43
CA GLY A 528 3.52 -62.47 37.10
C GLY A 528 4.05 -61.65 35.92
N PRO A 529 5.38 -61.70 35.68
CA PRO A 529 6.05 -60.96 34.61
C PRO A 529 5.60 -61.35 33.19
N GLU A 530 4.86 -62.44 33.03
CA GLU A 530 4.28 -62.85 31.75
C GLU A 530 3.09 -61.96 31.33
N ASN A 531 2.40 -61.32 32.29
CA ASN A 531 1.29 -60.39 32.05
C ASN A 531 1.74 -58.92 31.89
N TRP A 532 3.06 -58.69 31.90
CA TRP A 532 3.73 -57.39 31.86
C TRP A 532 3.85 -56.77 30.45
N PRO A 533 2.75 -56.65 29.69
CA PRO A 533 2.48 -55.29 29.20
C PRO A 533 1.07 -54.85 29.54
N ARG A 534 0.14 -55.78 29.81
CA ARG A 534 -1.30 -55.51 29.89
C ARG A 534 -1.67 -54.46 30.94
N GLN A 535 -0.99 -54.49 32.08
CA GLN A 535 -1.21 -53.54 33.18
C GLN A 535 -0.83 -52.09 32.81
N VAL A 536 0.15 -51.91 31.92
CA VAL A 536 0.64 -50.61 31.47
C VAL A 536 -0.03 -50.17 30.17
N VAL A 537 -0.25 -51.11 29.23
CA VAL A 537 -0.98 -50.89 27.97
C VAL A 537 -2.36 -50.28 28.24
N ASN A 538 -3.08 -50.76 29.26
CA ASN A 538 -4.40 -50.21 29.60
C ASN A 538 -4.35 -48.74 30.06
N GLN A 539 -3.18 -48.22 30.41
CA GLN A 539 -2.99 -46.81 30.77
C GLN A 539 -2.74 -45.92 29.54
N GLN A 540 -2.32 -46.50 28.41
CA GLN A 540 -1.93 -45.76 27.21
C GLN A 540 -3.12 -45.55 26.26
N PRO A 541 -3.20 -44.39 25.58
CA PRO A 541 -4.11 -44.20 24.45
C PRO A 541 -3.72 -45.08 23.26
N ARG A 542 -4.69 -45.50 22.44
CA ARG A 542 -4.44 -46.35 21.26
C ARG A 542 -3.87 -45.56 20.08
N GLN A 543 -4.30 -44.31 19.91
CA GLN A 543 -3.81 -43.41 18.86
C GLN A 543 -3.05 -42.24 19.47
N LEU A 544 -2.09 -41.70 18.73
CA LEU A 544 -1.31 -40.52 19.12
C LEU A 544 -2.21 -39.27 19.28
N SER A 545 -3.28 -39.14 18.49
CA SER A 545 -4.28 -38.07 18.63
C SER A 545 -5.00 -38.09 19.98
N ASP A 546 -5.31 -39.29 20.47
CA ASP A 546 -6.00 -39.49 21.75
C ASP A 546 -5.09 -39.14 22.95
N LEU A 547 -3.77 -39.19 22.75
CA LEU A 547 -2.77 -38.76 23.73
C LEU A 547 -2.92 -37.26 24.03
N LEU A 548 -3.06 -36.45 22.98
CA LEU A 548 -3.25 -35.01 23.11
C LEU A 548 -4.61 -34.66 23.73
N GLN A 549 -5.66 -35.42 23.41
CA GLN A 549 -6.97 -35.25 24.05
C GLN A 549 -6.91 -35.56 25.56
N LYS A 550 -6.16 -36.58 25.95
CA LYS A 550 -5.99 -36.97 27.36
C LYS A 550 -5.25 -35.92 28.19
N LEU A 551 -4.42 -35.07 27.59
CA LEU A 551 -3.82 -33.89 28.26
C LEU A 551 -4.85 -32.79 28.59
N HIS A 552 -5.95 -32.71 27.84
CA HIS A 552 -6.99 -31.68 28.05
C HIS A 552 -8.00 -32.04 29.15
N SER A 553 -8.24 -33.33 29.39
CA SER A 553 -9.33 -33.82 30.24
C SER A 553 -8.93 -34.90 31.25
N GLY A 554 -7.64 -35.22 31.37
CA GLY A 554 -7.16 -36.30 32.23
C GLY A 554 -7.24 -35.94 33.73
N ASP A 555 -8.00 -36.73 34.50
CA ASP A 555 -8.11 -36.61 35.97
C ASP A 555 -6.77 -36.73 36.72
N MET A 556 -5.75 -37.29 36.07
CA MET A 556 -4.41 -37.54 36.63
C MET A 556 -3.36 -36.48 36.28
N VAL A 557 -3.76 -35.44 35.54
CA VAL A 557 -2.87 -34.37 35.06
C VAL A 557 -2.96 -33.16 36.00
N HIS A 558 -1.82 -32.50 36.24
CA HIS A 558 -1.78 -31.30 37.08
C HIS A 558 -2.56 -30.13 36.42
N GLU A 559 -3.27 -29.33 37.20
CA GLU A 559 -4.16 -28.26 36.68
C GLU A 559 -3.43 -27.24 35.80
N SER A 560 -2.15 -26.96 36.09
CA SER A 560 -1.31 -26.07 35.27
C SER A 560 -1.13 -26.58 33.84
N VAL A 561 -1.02 -27.90 33.64
CA VAL A 561 -0.87 -28.51 32.32
C VAL A 561 -2.16 -28.35 31.52
N THR A 562 -3.32 -28.58 32.14
CA THR A 562 -4.61 -28.35 31.49
C THR A 562 -4.82 -26.88 31.10
N ARG A 563 -4.28 -25.95 31.89
CA ARG A 563 -4.27 -24.53 31.55
C ARG A 563 -3.32 -24.23 30.38
N ALA A 564 -2.12 -24.79 30.41
CA ALA A 564 -1.12 -24.64 29.34
C ALA A 564 -1.60 -25.21 28.00
N CYS A 565 -2.39 -26.29 27.98
CA CYS A 565 -3.02 -26.80 26.76
C CYS A 565 -3.91 -25.76 26.04
N LYS A 566 -4.38 -24.72 26.73
CA LYS A 566 -5.19 -23.64 26.14
C LYS A 566 -4.35 -22.47 25.63
N GLU A 567 -3.04 -22.46 25.88
CA GLU A 567 -2.14 -21.43 25.35
C GLU A 567 -1.97 -21.60 23.83
N GLN A 568 -1.82 -20.49 23.11
CA GLN A 568 -1.84 -20.49 21.65
C GLN A 568 -0.70 -21.32 21.04
N GLN A 569 0.53 -21.16 21.55
CA GLN A 569 1.70 -21.91 21.06
C GLN A 569 1.57 -23.41 21.34
N ARG A 570 1.03 -23.83 22.48
CA ARG A 570 0.83 -25.26 22.79
C ARG A 570 -0.22 -25.89 21.89
N GLN A 571 -1.28 -25.16 21.56
CA GLN A 571 -2.25 -25.64 20.56
C GLN A 571 -1.60 -25.83 19.18
N ILE A 572 -0.72 -24.92 18.77
CA ILE A 572 0.06 -25.05 17.53
C ILE A 572 0.96 -26.29 17.58
N GLU A 573 1.74 -26.47 18.64
CA GLU A 573 2.64 -27.63 18.82
C GLU A 573 1.87 -28.94 18.77
N MET A 574 0.74 -29.05 19.49
CA MET A 574 -0.11 -30.25 19.48
C MET A 574 -0.64 -30.60 18.08
N ILE A 575 -1.04 -29.61 17.30
CA ILE A 575 -1.50 -29.84 15.92
C ILE A 575 -0.31 -30.23 15.02
N LEU A 576 0.85 -29.59 15.19
CA LEU A 576 2.08 -29.94 14.46
C LEU A 576 2.53 -31.38 14.75
N MET A 577 2.41 -31.85 16.00
CA MET A 577 2.67 -33.24 16.38
C MET A 577 1.72 -34.23 15.68
N SER A 578 0.50 -33.80 15.35
CA SER A 578 -0.49 -34.63 14.64
C SER A 578 -0.37 -34.56 13.11
N GLY A 579 0.34 -33.55 12.58
CA GLY A 579 0.54 -33.34 11.15
C GLY A 579 -0.65 -32.70 10.40
N ASP A 580 -1.66 -32.16 11.09
CA ASP A 580 -2.87 -31.59 10.47
C ASP A 580 -2.72 -30.10 10.15
N ILE A 581 -2.02 -29.81 9.04
CA ILE A 581 -1.76 -28.44 8.57
C ILE A 581 -3.06 -27.65 8.24
N PRO A 582 -4.09 -28.23 7.59
CA PRO A 582 -5.34 -27.51 7.34
C PRO A 582 -6.03 -26.98 8.60
N SER A 583 -6.05 -27.76 9.69
CA SER A 583 -6.64 -27.32 10.97
C SER A 583 -5.79 -26.27 11.67
N LEU A 584 -4.46 -26.35 11.53
CA LEU A 584 -3.53 -25.35 12.04
C LEU A 584 -3.78 -23.96 11.44
N LEU A 585 -3.98 -23.89 10.13
CA LEU A 585 -4.25 -22.62 9.44
C LEU A 585 -5.58 -21.99 9.85
N ASP A 586 -6.64 -22.80 10.00
CA ASP A 586 -7.94 -22.31 10.47
C ASP A 586 -7.85 -21.77 11.89
N LEU A 587 -7.10 -22.45 12.76
CA LEU A 587 -6.90 -22.02 14.13
C LEU A 587 -6.18 -20.67 14.19
N ILE A 588 -5.07 -20.53 13.45
CA ILE A 588 -4.32 -19.26 13.38
C ILE A 588 -5.19 -18.16 12.76
N TRP A 589 -5.92 -18.45 11.69
CA TRP A 589 -6.83 -17.48 11.07
C TRP A 589 -7.92 -17.02 12.03
N SER A 590 -8.48 -17.91 12.87
CA SER A 590 -9.50 -17.56 13.87
C SER A 590 -9.02 -16.53 14.90
N TRP A 591 -7.70 -16.43 15.13
CA TRP A 591 -7.11 -15.46 16.04
C TRP A 591 -6.76 -14.12 15.36
N ILE A 592 -6.56 -14.12 14.04
CA ILE A 592 -6.08 -12.96 13.26
C ILE A 592 -7.22 -12.25 12.51
N ALA A 593 -8.27 -12.98 12.16
CA ALA A 593 -9.37 -12.50 11.32
C ALA A 593 -10.01 -11.22 11.88
N PRO A 594 -10.34 -10.24 11.01
CA PRO A 594 -11.02 -9.01 11.43
C PRO A 594 -12.42 -9.30 11.95
N SER A 595 -12.88 -8.57 12.98
CA SER A 595 -14.26 -8.68 13.48
C SER A 595 -15.26 -8.14 12.48
N GLU A 596 -16.41 -8.82 12.30
CA GLU A 596 -17.46 -8.41 11.35
C GLU A 596 -18.08 -7.02 11.64
N ASP A 597 -17.90 -6.48 12.86
CA ASP A 597 -18.50 -5.21 13.31
C ASP A 597 -17.66 -3.94 13.02
N ASP A 598 -16.40 -4.09 12.57
CA ASP A 598 -15.51 -2.94 12.35
C ASP A 598 -15.65 -2.41 10.91
N GLN A 599 -16.09 -1.16 10.76
CA GLN A 599 -16.11 -0.44 9.47
C GLN A 599 -14.72 -0.34 8.81
N SER A 600 -13.65 -0.62 9.57
CA SER A 600 -12.31 -0.89 9.04
C SER A 600 -12.05 -2.39 8.94
N VAL A 601 -12.44 -3.00 7.82
CA VAL A 601 -12.25 -4.42 7.46
C VAL A 601 -10.79 -4.91 7.58
N PHE A 602 -9.83 -4.02 7.82
CA PHE A 602 -8.39 -4.26 7.69
C PHE A 602 -7.57 -4.04 8.96
N ARG A 603 -8.20 -3.88 10.14
CA ARG A 603 -7.43 -3.88 11.40
C ARG A 603 -7.15 -5.32 11.84
N PRO A 604 -5.88 -5.74 11.90
CA PRO A 604 -5.53 -7.06 12.43
C PRO A 604 -5.91 -7.11 13.91
N HIS A 605 -6.59 -8.20 14.28
CA HIS A 605 -6.93 -8.51 15.65
C HIS A 605 -5.95 -9.58 16.16
N GLY A 606 -5.61 -9.53 17.45
CA GLY A 606 -4.71 -10.51 18.06
C GLY A 606 -3.31 -9.99 18.39
N ASP A 607 -2.50 -10.88 18.94
CA ASP A 607 -1.16 -10.60 19.46
C ASP A 607 -0.17 -10.35 18.30
N PRO A 608 0.62 -9.25 18.29
CA PRO A 608 1.58 -8.94 17.22
C PRO A 608 2.53 -10.10 16.87
N GLU A 609 3.01 -10.81 17.89
CA GLU A 609 3.90 -11.95 17.78
C GLU A 609 3.21 -13.13 17.07
N MET A 610 1.93 -13.37 17.34
CA MET A 610 1.15 -14.43 16.69
C MET A 610 0.86 -14.11 15.22
N ILE A 611 0.55 -12.85 14.90
CA ILE A 611 0.34 -12.42 13.50
C ILE A 611 1.65 -12.61 12.71
N ARG A 612 2.80 -12.22 13.30
CA ARG A 612 4.12 -12.47 12.72
C ARG A 612 4.37 -13.95 12.54
N PHE A 613 4.22 -14.75 13.59
CA PHE A 613 4.47 -16.18 13.55
C PHE A 613 3.64 -16.87 12.47
N GLY A 614 2.33 -16.57 12.41
CA GLY A 614 1.43 -17.12 11.39
C GLY A 614 1.88 -16.82 9.96
N ALA A 615 2.29 -15.57 9.68
CA ALA A 615 2.81 -15.18 8.36
C ALA A 615 4.09 -15.94 7.99
N HIS A 616 5.07 -16.02 8.90
CA HIS A 616 6.33 -16.73 8.64
C HIS A 616 6.10 -18.24 8.51
N LEU A 617 5.20 -18.82 9.31
CA LEU A 617 4.83 -20.23 9.22
C LEU A 617 4.19 -20.55 7.87
N VAL A 618 3.25 -19.71 7.39
CA VAL A 618 2.65 -19.88 6.06
C VAL A 618 3.71 -19.88 4.96
N LEU A 619 4.68 -18.97 5.02
CA LEU A 619 5.77 -18.93 4.02
C LEU A 619 6.64 -20.19 4.10
N VAL A 620 7.10 -20.58 5.29
CA VAL A 620 7.88 -21.81 5.48
C VAL A 620 7.10 -23.03 4.96
N LEU A 621 5.80 -23.13 5.26
CA LEU A 621 4.94 -24.21 4.77
C LEU A 621 4.81 -24.18 3.24
N ARG A 622 4.69 -23.02 2.59
CA ARG A 622 4.64 -22.93 1.11
C ARG A 622 5.89 -23.52 0.47
N TYR A 623 7.08 -23.15 0.95
CA TYR A 623 8.32 -23.61 0.37
C TYR A 623 8.67 -25.06 0.72
N LEU A 624 8.26 -25.55 1.91
CA LEU A 624 8.53 -26.93 2.33
C LEU A 624 7.64 -27.97 1.65
N LEU A 625 6.46 -27.56 1.15
CA LEU A 625 5.37 -28.49 0.80
C LEU A 625 5.05 -28.56 -0.69
N ASP A 626 5.90 -27.97 -1.53
CA ASP A 626 5.62 -27.81 -2.96
C ASP A 626 5.50 -29.17 -3.68
N ASP A 627 6.26 -30.19 -3.28
CA ASP A 627 6.28 -31.50 -3.96
C ASP A 627 5.44 -32.62 -3.30
N GLU A 628 5.08 -32.55 -2.01
CA GLU A 628 4.59 -33.73 -1.25
C GLU A 628 3.14 -33.65 -0.68
N MET A 629 2.42 -32.54 -0.82
CA MET A 629 1.09 -32.37 -0.22
C MET A 629 -0.09 -32.87 -1.08
N LYS A 630 -1.12 -33.41 -0.43
CA LYS A 630 -2.46 -33.62 -1.02
C LYS A 630 -3.04 -32.28 -1.48
N ASP A 631 -3.70 -32.26 -2.65
CA ASP A 631 -4.26 -31.05 -3.29
C ASP A 631 -5.08 -30.17 -2.33
N THR A 632 -5.90 -30.78 -1.45
CA THR A 632 -6.74 -30.06 -0.49
C THR A 632 -5.96 -29.22 0.53
N SER A 633 -4.75 -29.62 0.89
CA SER A 633 -3.90 -28.86 1.84
C SER A 633 -3.20 -27.71 1.13
N LYS A 634 -2.80 -27.91 -0.13
CA LYS A 634 -2.21 -26.86 -0.97
C LYS A 634 -3.21 -25.73 -1.21
N ASP A 635 -4.45 -26.06 -1.57
CA ASP A 635 -5.51 -25.07 -1.79
C ASP A 635 -5.76 -24.21 -0.55
N LYS A 636 -5.70 -24.81 0.64
CA LYS A 636 -5.92 -24.09 1.90
C LYS A 636 -4.75 -23.19 2.27
N ILE A 637 -3.51 -23.64 2.04
CA ILE A 637 -2.29 -22.82 2.24
C ILE A 637 -2.29 -21.61 1.30
N VAL A 638 -2.77 -21.77 0.05
CA VAL A 638 -2.90 -20.64 -0.87
C VAL A 638 -3.99 -19.69 -0.39
N ASN A 639 -5.21 -20.19 -0.16
CA ASN A 639 -6.36 -19.34 0.16
C ASN A 639 -6.29 -18.70 1.55
N VAL A 640 -6.21 -19.50 2.63
CA VAL A 640 -6.15 -19.01 4.01
C VAL A 640 -4.79 -18.40 4.30
N GLY A 641 -3.70 -18.97 3.76
CA GLY A 641 -2.37 -18.41 3.92
C GLY A 641 -2.22 -17.03 3.27
N ASP A 642 -2.83 -16.78 2.10
CA ASP A 642 -2.82 -15.44 1.49
C ASP A 642 -3.57 -14.42 2.37
N LEU A 643 -4.65 -14.83 3.03
CA LEU A 643 -5.37 -13.97 3.97
C LEU A 643 -4.51 -13.63 5.19
N ILE A 644 -3.81 -14.61 5.77
CA ILE A 644 -2.88 -14.38 6.90
C ILE A 644 -1.75 -13.43 6.49
N LEU A 645 -1.14 -13.65 5.32
CA LEU A 645 -0.08 -12.79 4.79
C LEU A 645 -0.57 -11.37 4.51
N HIS A 646 -1.76 -11.23 3.93
CA HIS A 646 -2.39 -9.93 3.69
C HIS A 646 -2.62 -9.18 5.01
N MET A 647 -3.13 -9.87 6.04
CA MET A 647 -3.33 -9.27 7.36
C MET A 647 -2.03 -8.85 8.03
N TYR A 648 -0.95 -9.62 7.89
CA TYR A 648 0.36 -9.25 8.41
C TYR A 648 0.97 -8.06 7.66
N ALA A 649 0.82 -7.99 6.34
CA ALA A 649 1.22 -6.82 5.57
C ALA A 649 0.48 -5.55 6.01
N MET A 650 -0.84 -5.64 6.25
CA MET A 650 -1.64 -4.55 6.80
C MET A 650 -1.25 -4.21 8.25
N PHE A 651 -0.85 -5.20 9.06
CA PHE A 651 -0.29 -4.97 10.39
C PHE A 651 0.99 -4.13 10.32
N LEU A 652 1.96 -4.51 9.49
CA LEU A 652 3.21 -3.74 9.30
C LEU A 652 2.92 -2.32 8.81
N PHE A 653 1.96 -2.17 7.89
CA PHE A 653 1.51 -0.86 7.42
C PHE A 653 0.89 -0.01 8.53
N SER A 654 0.10 -0.61 9.44
CA SER A 654 -0.49 0.07 10.60
C SER A 654 0.57 0.52 11.62
N LYS A 655 1.73 -0.18 11.67
CA LYS A 655 2.88 0.12 12.53
C LYS A 655 3.92 1.04 11.89
N HIS A 656 3.61 1.66 10.75
CA HIS A 656 4.53 2.55 10.01
C HIS A 656 5.84 1.89 9.56
N ARG A 657 5.76 0.59 9.23
CA ARG A 657 6.86 -0.22 8.69
C ARG A 657 6.64 -0.55 7.23
N GLU A 658 6.39 0.49 6.43
CA GLU A 658 6.10 0.35 5.00
C GLU A 658 7.26 -0.22 4.19
N ASP A 659 8.49 -0.14 4.73
CA ASP A 659 9.73 -0.70 4.16
C ASP A 659 9.72 -2.23 4.08
N LEU A 660 9.06 -2.91 5.02
CA LEU A 660 9.07 -4.37 5.10
C LEU A 660 7.92 -5.03 4.33
N VAL A 661 6.91 -4.25 3.92
CA VAL A 661 5.66 -4.79 3.35
C VAL A 661 5.91 -5.53 2.04
N GLY A 662 6.87 -5.07 1.22
CA GLY A 662 7.16 -5.62 -0.10
C GLY A 662 7.62 -7.07 -0.06
N ILE A 663 8.38 -7.46 0.96
CA ILE A 663 8.84 -8.84 1.18
C ILE A 663 7.64 -9.78 1.23
N TYR A 664 6.63 -9.44 2.04
CA TYR A 664 5.46 -10.29 2.26
C TYR A 664 4.41 -10.14 1.15
N ALA A 665 4.20 -8.93 0.63
CA ALA A 665 3.23 -8.66 -0.44
C ALA A 665 3.62 -9.36 -1.75
N SER A 666 4.93 -9.50 -2.04
CA SER A 666 5.42 -10.22 -3.23
C SER A 666 5.07 -11.71 -3.27
N GLN A 667 4.71 -12.29 -2.12
CA GLN A 667 4.38 -13.70 -1.97
C GLN A 667 2.87 -13.98 -2.11
N LEU A 668 2.05 -12.94 -2.24
CA LEU A 668 0.60 -13.05 -2.44
C LEU A 668 0.27 -13.35 -3.90
N ALA A 669 -0.91 -13.94 -4.14
CA ALA A 669 -1.47 -14.03 -5.49
C ALA A 669 -1.59 -12.65 -6.16
N ARG A 670 -1.37 -12.61 -7.48
CA ARG A 670 -1.37 -11.39 -8.32
C ARG A 670 -2.44 -10.37 -7.96
N HIS A 671 -3.71 -10.79 -7.91
CA HIS A 671 -4.84 -9.90 -7.62
C HIS A 671 -4.77 -9.29 -6.21
N ARG A 672 -4.46 -10.09 -5.18
CA ARG A 672 -4.36 -9.61 -3.78
C ARG A 672 -3.15 -8.72 -3.56
N CYS A 673 -2.04 -9.01 -4.22
CA CYS A 673 -0.84 -8.16 -4.18
C CYS A 673 -1.13 -6.77 -4.74
N ILE A 674 -1.76 -6.72 -5.92
CA ILE A 674 -2.13 -5.45 -6.56
C ILE A 674 -3.11 -4.67 -5.69
N ASP A 675 -4.19 -5.31 -5.23
CA ASP A 675 -5.21 -4.66 -4.40
C ASP A 675 -4.63 -4.14 -3.08
N LEU A 676 -3.70 -4.86 -2.44
CA LEU A 676 -3.00 -4.43 -1.23
C LEU A 676 -2.20 -3.14 -1.46
N PHE A 677 -1.36 -3.10 -2.49
CA PHE A 677 -0.56 -1.90 -2.77
C PHE A 677 -1.42 -0.71 -3.21
N VAL A 678 -2.44 -0.95 -4.05
CA VAL A 678 -3.42 0.08 -4.43
C VAL A 678 -4.08 0.68 -3.19
N HIS A 679 -4.53 -0.17 -2.26
CA HIS A 679 -5.16 0.28 -1.02
C HIS A 679 -4.19 1.06 -0.11
N MET A 680 -2.95 0.58 0.07
CA MET A 680 -1.94 1.28 0.86
C MET A 680 -1.61 2.67 0.29
N MET A 681 -1.50 2.79 -1.03
CA MET A 681 -1.24 4.06 -1.71
C MET A 681 -2.42 5.02 -1.56
N GLU A 682 -3.67 4.53 -1.62
CA GLU A 682 -4.87 5.32 -1.35
C GLU A 682 -4.95 5.82 0.10
N LEU A 683 -4.60 4.99 1.08
CA LEU A 683 -4.64 5.36 2.50
C LEU A 683 -3.58 6.40 2.90
N ARG A 684 -2.47 6.52 2.16
CA ARG A 684 -1.32 7.40 2.49
C ARG A 684 -1.17 8.61 1.56
N TRP A 685 -2.20 8.95 0.79
CA TRP A 685 -2.22 10.14 -0.06
C TRP A 685 -1.86 11.46 0.67
N ASN A 686 -2.33 11.68 1.89
CA ASN A 686 -2.06 12.89 2.70
C ASN A 686 -0.82 12.76 3.61
N SER A 687 -0.06 11.68 3.48
CA SER A 687 1.16 11.46 4.30
C SER A 687 2.38 12.17 3.71
N SER A 688 3.46 12.27 4.50
CA SER A 688 4.71 12.89 4.06
C SER A 688 5.33 12.17 2.87
N VAL A 689 6.11 12.92 2.07
CA VAL A 689 6.81 12.39 0.89
C VAL A 689 7.71 11.20 1.24
N GLN A 690 8.31 11.20 2.44
CA GLN A 690 9.16 10.10 2.92
C GLN A 690 8.38 8.79 3.08
N VAL A 691 7.17 8.83 3.63
CA VAL A 691 6.33 7.63 3.83
C VAL A 691 5.88 7.07 2.48
N LYS A 692 5.47 7.94 1.56
CA LYS A 692 5.13 7.53 0.19
C LYS A 692 6.32 6.90 -0.52
N TYR A 693 7.50 7.52 -0.41
CA TYR A 693 8.70 6.98 -1.01
C TYR A 693 9.05 5.57 -0.49
N LYS A 694 8.85 5.29 0.81
CA LYS A 694 9.03 3.94 1.37
C LYS A 694 8.11 2.90 0.72
N ILE A 695 6.83 3.21 0.54
CA ILE A 695 5.85 2.31 -0.12
C ILE A 695 6.26 2.06 -1.58
N PHE A 696 6.66 3.13 -2.28
CA PHE A 696 7.13 3.05 -3.66
C PHE A 696 8.36 2.15 -3.79
N ILE A 697 9.37 2.35 -2.93
CA ILE A 697 10.60 1.54 -2.93
C ILE A 697 10.30 0.08 -2.60
N SER A 698 9.46 -0.16 -1.59
CA SER A 698 9.03 -1.49 -1.18
C SER A 698 8.36 -2.24 -2.34
N ALA A 699 7.49 -1.58 -3.12
CA ALA A 699 6.89 -2.21 -4.30
C ALA A 699 7.94 -2.47 -5.39
N MET A 700 8.82 -1.50 -5.65
CA MET A 700 9.77 -1.56 -6.76
C MET A 700 10.94 -2.53 -6.55
N GLN A 701 11.35 -2.78 -5.30
CA GLN A 701 12.41 -3.74 -4.99
C GLN A 701 11.94 -5.19 -5.12
N HIS A 702 10.67 -5.47 -4.83
CA HIS A 702 10.15 -6.83 -4.72
C HIS A 702 9.21 -7.26 -5.86
N LEU A 703 8.73 -6.33 -6.69
CA LEU A 703 7.88 -6.63 -7.84
C LEU A 703 8.57 -6.26 -9.16
N PRO A 704 8.34 -7.04 -10.23
CA PRO A 704 8.78 -6.65 -11.57
C PRO A 704 8.05 -5.38 -12.03
N PHE A 705 8.74 -4.55 -12.82
CA PHE A 705 8.13 -3.33 -13.36
C PHE A 705 7.01 -3.65 -14.36
N SER A 706 7.25 -4.55 -15.32
CA SER A 706 6.33 -4.97 -16.37
C SER A 706 6.04 -6.47 -16.32
N THR A 707 4.95 -6.91 -16.95
CA THR A 707 4.50 -8.31 -17.01
C THR A 707 5.49 -9.21 -17.76
N GLY A 708 6.43 -9.82 -17.04
CA GLY A 708 7.33 -10.86 -17.57
C GLY A 708 6.92 -12.28 -17.17
N ASP A 709 6.12 -12.42 -16.11
CA ASP A 709 5.70 -13.69 -15.51
C ASP A 709 4.22 -13.57 -15.10
N ASP A 710 3.33 -14.39 -15.66
CA ASP A 710 1.87 -14.30 -15.46
C ASP A 710 1.44 -14.60 -14.01
N SER A 711 2.34 -15.16 -13.21
CA SER A 711 2.08 -15.58 -11.82
C SER A 711 2.16 -14.43 -10.80
N LYS A 712 2.89 -13.34 -11.09
CA LYS A 712 3.15 -12.24 -10.15
C LYS A 712 2.53 -10.92 -10.59
N GLY A 713 2.14 -10.09 -9.61
CA GLY A 713 1.71 -8.72 -9.88
C GLY A 713 2.86 -7.85 -10.36
N SER A 714 2.56 -6.90 -11.25
CA SER A 714 3.54 -5.91 -11.74
C SER A 714 3.26 -4.53 -11.14
N PHE A 715 4.31 -3.72 -11.00
CA PHE A 715 4.15 -2.33 -10.55
C PHE A 715 3.38 -1.47 -11.55
N GLU A 716 3.52 -1.77 -12.85
CA GLU A 716 2.73 -1.16 -13.91
C GLU A 716 1.22 -1.35 -13.67
N GLU A 717 0.75 -2.56 -13.34
CA GLU A 717 -0.66 -2.80 -13.02
C GLU A 717 -1.15 -2.06 -11.78
N ILE A 718 -0.31 -2.00 -10.72
CA ILE A 718 -0.63 -1.24 -9.50
C ILE A 718 -0.87 0.22 -9.86
N ILE A 719 0.07 0.83 -10.60
CA ILE A 719 -0.02 2.23 -11.00
C ILE A 719 -1.22 2.48 -11.91
N GLU A 720 -1.46 1.67 -12.93
CA GLU A 720 -2.63 1.83 -13.81
C GLU A 720 -3.94 1.74 -13.02
N ARG A 721 -4.02 0.82 -12.05
CA ARG A 721 -5.18 0.68 -11.15
C ARG A 721 -5.34 1.90 -10.25
N VAL A 722 -4.26 2.41 -9.66
CA VAL A 722 -4.29 3.63 -8.82
C VAL A 722 -4.70 4.85 -9.65
N LEU A 723 -4.14 5.03 -10.84
CA LEU A 723 -4.48 6.14 -11.74
C LEU A 723 -5.93 6.06 -12.20
N SER A 724 -6.42 4.88 -12.55
CA SER A 724 -7.83 4.65 -12.89
C SER A 724 -8.76 4.99 -11.72
N ARG A 725 -8.49 4.45 -10.52
CA ARG A 725 -9.32 4.68 -9.32
C ARG A 725 -9.25 6.12 -8.82
N SER A 726 -8.15 6.83 -9.09
CA SER A 726 -8.05 8.26 -8.75
C SER A 726 -9.02 9.15 -9.52
N ARG A 727 -9.38 8.73 -10.75
CA ARG A 727 -10.37 9.42 -11.60
C ARG A 727 -11.81 8.98 -11.32
N GLU A 728 -12.02 7.93 -10.51
CA GLU A 728 -13.35 7.50 -10.06
C GLU A 728 -13.89 8.49 -9.01
N ILE A 729 -15.15 8.88 -9.15
CA ILE A 729 -15.82 9.76 -8.19
C ILE A 729 -16.17 8.92 -6.96
N LYS A 730 -15.67 9.32 -5.78
CA LYS A 730 -16.00 8.63 -4.53
C LYS A 730 -17.24 9.27 -3.92
N ALA A 731 -18.25 8.43 -3.60
CA ALA A 731 -19.40 8.87 -2.82
C ALA A 731 -18.91 9.47 -1.50
N GLY A 732 -19.27 10.73 -1.22
CA GLY A 732 -18.86 11.43 -0.01
C GLY A 732 -19.32 10.66 1.23
N THR A 733 -18.38 10.15 2.02
CA THR A 733 -18.66 9.52 3.33
C THR A 733 -18.90 10.56 4.43
N ASN A 734 -18.54 11.83 4.20
CA ASN A 734 -18.66 12.91 5.17
C ASN A 734 -19.84 13.83 4.86
N ASN A 735 -20.96 13.60 5.53
CA ASN A 735 -22.13 14.51 5.60
C ASN A 735 -21.82 15.87 6.29
N GLN A 736 -20.55 16.28 6.43
CA GLN A 736 -20.13 17.43 7.23
C GLN A 736 -19.73 18.67 6.42
N LEU A 737 -19.47 18.55 5.12
CA LEU A 737 -19.29 19.71 4.24
C LEU A 737 -20.62 20.02 3.55
N SER A 738 -21.14 21.24 3.73
CA SER A 738 -22.41 21.66 3.11
C SER A 738 -22.25 22.10 1.64
N ASP A 739 -21.02 22.17 1.13
CA ASP A 739 -20.69 22.69 -0.19
C ASP A 739 -20.12 21.60 -1.11
N VAL A 740 -20.92 21.18 -2.08
CA VAL A 740 -20.59 20.12 -3.06
C VAL A 740 -19.46 20.57 -4.00
N ALA A 741 -19.41 21.86 -4.36
CA ALA A 741 -18.38 22.40 -5.24
C ALA A 741 -17.00 22.31 -4.58
N GLU A 742 -16.91 22.65 -3.30
CA GLU A 742 -15.66 22.55 -2.52
C GLU A 742 -15.17 21.10 -2.39
N GLN A 743 -16.09 20.13 -2.24
CA GLN A 743 -15.73 18.71 -2.21
C GLN A 743 -15.10 18.26 -3.55
N HIS A 744 -15.68 18.66 -4.68
CA HIS A 744 -15.12 18.35 -6.01
C HIS A 744 -13.80 19.08 -6.28
N ARG A 745 -13.62 20.28 -5.72
CA ARG A 745 -12.34 21.00 -5.73
C ARG A 745 -11.25 20.24 -4.96
N LEU A 746 -11.57 19.72 -3.78
CA LEU A 746 -10.66 18.86 -3.01
C LEU A 746 -10.36 17.53 -3.72
N GLN A 747 -11.33 16.94 -4.44
CA GLN A 747 -11.09 15.77 -5.29
C GLN A 747 -10.07 16.07 -6.40
N SER A 748 -10.06 17.28 -6.95
CA SER A 748 -9.07 17.69 -7.97
C SER A 748 -7.64 17.71 -7.41
N LEU A 749 -7.47 18.15 -6.15
CA LEU A 749 -6.19 18.02 -5.44
C LEU A 749 -5.81 16.54 -5.27
N GLN A 750 -6.76 15.69 -4.86
CA GLN A 750 -6.51 14.26 -4.66
C GLN A 750 -6.06 13.56 -5.96
N LYS A 751 -6.70 13.88 -7.09
CA LYS A 751 -6.26 13.42 -8.42
C LYS A 751 -4.82 13.82 -8.72
N ALA A 752 -4.48 15.08 -8.45
CA ALA A 752 -3.11 15.58 -8.67
C ALA A 752 -2.08 14.87 -7.76
N MET A 753 -2.41 14.61 -6.50
CA MET A 753 -1.49 13.96 -5.54
C MET A 753 -1.05 12.55 -5.96
N VAL A 754 -1.83 11.85 -6.78
CA VAL A 754 -1.48 10.53 -7.28
C VAL A 754 -0.31 10.57 -8.27
N THR A 755 -0.16 11.65 -9.03
CA THR A 755 0.97 11.80 -9.97
C THR A 755 2.34 11.82 -9.28
N GLN A 756 2.38 12.18 -7.98
CA GLN A 756 3.60 12.15 -7.19
C GLN A 756 4.26 10.76 -7.15
N TRP A 757 3.46 9.69 -7.18
CA TRP A 757 3.96 8.31 -7.21
C TRP A 757 4.77 8.00 -8.47
N LEU A 758 4.46 8.66 -9.59
CA LEU A 758 5.14 8.50 -10.88
C LEU A 758 6.40 9.36 -10.99
N CYS A 759 6.53 10.37 -10.13
CA CYS A 759 7.65 11.31 -10.14
C CYS A 759 8.83 10.84 -9.26
N PHE A 760 8.67 9.74 -8.52
CA PHE A 760 9.75 9.19 -7.69
C PHE A 760 10.84 8.54 -8.53
N THR A 761 12.09 8.80 -8.16
CA THR A 761 13.24 8.16 -8.78
C THR A 761 13.36 6.71 -8.30
N PRO A 762 13.37 5.72 -9.20
CA PRO A 762 13.53 4.32 -8.83
C PRO A 762 14.90 4.06 -8.17
N PRO A 763 15.00 3.08 -7.26
CA PRO A 763 16.23 2.76 -6.57
C PRO A 763 17.28 2.21 -7.54
N SER A 764 18.56 2.52 -7.28
CA SER A 764 19.71 2.07 -8.09
C SER A 764 19.90 0.55 -8.16
N THR A 765 19.19 -0.20 -7.31
CA THR A 765 19.24 -1.67 -7.22
C THR A 765 18.52 -2.38 -8.37
N ILE A 766 17.64 -1.68 -9.11
CA ILE A 766 16.82 -2.28 -10.17
C ILE A 766 17.59 -2.31 -11.49
N THR A 767 17.43 -3.38 -12.27
CA THR A 767 17.98 -3.46 -13.63
C THR A 767 17.22 -2.52 -14.57
N ASN A 768 17.92 -1.81 -15.47
CA ASN A 768 17.31 -0.84 -16.40
C ASN A 768 16.64 0.38 -15.73
N VAL A 769 17.21 0.92 -14.64
CA VAL A 769 16.74 2.15 -13.93
C VAL A 769 16.36 3.28 -14.90
N LYS A 770 17.17 3.52 -15.94
CA LYS A 770 16.92 4.57 -16.93
C LYS A 770 15.63 4.34 -17.72
N ASP A 771 15.42 3.13 -18.24
CA ASP A 771 14.22 2.76 -19.02
C ASP A 771 12.94 2.82 -18.15
N VAL A 772 13.03 2.30 -16.92
CA VAL A 772 11.93 2.37 -15.94
C VAL A 772 11.59 3.81 -15.59
N SER A 773 12.60 4.66 -15.34
CA SER A 773 12.41 6.09 -15.05
C SER A 773 11.74 6.81 -16.22
N THR A 774 12.17 6.54 -17.46
CA THR A 774 11.56 7.15 -18.65
C THR A 774 10.10 6.71 -18.83
N LYS A 775 9.78 5.44 -18.56
CA LYS A 775 8.40 4.93 -18.64
C LYS A 775 7.49 5.53 -17.57
N LEU A 776 7.97 5.65 -16.33
CA LEU A 776 7.22 6.29 -15.24
C LEU A 776 6.94 7.76 -15.54
N LEU A 777 7.97 8.50 -16.01
CA LEU A 777 7.82 9.91 -16.34
C LEU A 777 6.89 10.14 -17.54
N LEU A 778 6.94 9.26 -18.55
CA LEU A 778 6.01 9.31 -19.67
C LEU A 778 4.55 9.09 -19.22
N ARG A 779 4.31 8.11 -18.33
CA ARG A 779 2.98 7.91 -17.74
C ARG A 779 2.55 9.12 -16.89
N ALA A 780 3.48 9.72 -16.14
CA ALA A 780 3.22 10.93 -15.39
C ALA A 780 2.74 12.05 -16.31
N LEU A 781 3.44 12.25 -17.43
CA LEU A 781 3.12 13.26 -18.43
C LEU A 781 1.75 13.03 -19.08
N ILE A 782 1.47 11.80 -19.53
CA ILE A 782 0.19 11.45 -20.16
C ILE A 782 -0.97 11.67 -19.18
N HIS A 783 -0.86 11.15 -17.96
CA HIS A 783 -1.91 11.30 -16.95
C HIS A 783 -2.10 12.78 -16.55
N SER A 784 -1.00 13.53 -16.48
CA SER A 784 -1.04 14.95 -16.18
C SER A 784 -1.75 15.77 -17.23
N ASN A 785 -1.51 15.50 -18.51
CA ASN A 785 -2.25 16.15 -19.60
C ASN A 785 -3.75 15.83 -19.54
N ILE A 786 -4.13 14.60 -19.17
CA ILE A 786 -5.54 14.24 -18.94
C ILE A 786 -6.14 15.10 -17.83
N LEU A 787 -5.45 15.22 -16.68
CA LEU A 787 -5.93 16.01 -15.55
C LEU A 787 -5.96 17.52 -15.87
N PHE A 788 -5.00 18.05 -16.62
CA PHE A 788 -5.00 19.46 -17.03
C PHE A 788 -6.20 19.82 -17.89
N ARG A 789 -6.62 18.92 -18.80
CA ARG A 789 -7.85 19.09 -19.61
C ARG A 789 -9.08 19.18 -18.71
N GLU A 790 -9.19 18.30 -17.70
CA GLU A 790 -10.30 18.32 -16.74
C GLU A 790 -10.29 19.61 -15.89
N PHE A 791 -9.14 19.94 -15.29
CA PHE A 791 -9.00 21.10 -14.39
C PHE A 791 -9.25 22.43 -15.10
N ALA A 792 -8.88 22.55 -16.37
CA ALA A 792 -9.08 23.78 -17.13
C ALA A 792 -10.57 24.06 -17.31
N LEU A 793 -11.35 23.01 -17.60
CA LEU A 793 -12.79 23.09 -17.85
C LEU A 793 -13.61 23.28 -16.56
N ILE A 794 -13.08 22.94 -15.37
CA ILE A 794 -13.69 23.22 -14.06
C ILE A 794 -13.59 24.72 -13.70
N SER A 795 -12.47 25.35 -14.05
CA SER A 795 -12.05 26.64 -13.48
C SER A 795 -12.67 27.91 -14.11
N MET A 796 -13.74 27.76 -14.89
CA MET A 796 -14.11 28.74 -15.92
C MET A 796 -14.99 29.91 -15.45
N TRP A 797 -15.51 29.94 -14.21
CA TRP A 797 -16.41 31.01 -13.74
C TRP A 797 -16.02 31.65 -12.39
N ARG A 798 -16.67 32.80 -12.11
CA ARG A 798 -16.40 33.95 -11.20
C ARG A 798 -16.07 33.68 -9.72
N VAL A 799 -15.53 32.52 -9.37
CA VAL A 799 -14.97 32.26 -8.05
C VAL A 799 -13.45 32.52 -8.13
N PRO A 800 -12.89 33.38 -7.27
CA PRO A 800 -11.46 33.74 -7.34
C PRO A 800 -10.51 32.58 -7.02
N ALA A 801 -11.00 31.47 -6.46
CA ALA A 801 -10.16 30.36 -6.00
C ALA A 801 -9.49 29.61 -7.17
N MET A 802 -8.16 29.52 -7.11
CA MET A 802 -7.33 28.85 -8.10
C MET A 802 -7.54 27.32 -8.04
N PRO A 803 -7.48 26.59 -9.17
CA PRO A 803 -7.56 25.13 -9.13
C PRO A 803 -6.29 24.54 -8.48
N ILE A 804 -6.37 24.24 -7.18
CA ILE A 804 -5.23 23.72 -6.39
C ILE A 804 -4.56 22.50 -7.06
N GLY A 805 -5.35 21.64 -7.70
CA GLY A 805 -4.86 20.45 -8.40
C GLY A 805 -3.85 20.75 -9.52
N ALA A 806 -4.12 21.74 -10.38
CA ALA A 806 -3.26 22.05 -11.52
C ALA A 806 -1.86 22.53 -11.08
N HIS A 807 -1.81 23.40 -10.07
CA HIS A 807 -0.54 23.94 -9.56
C HIS A 807 0.28 22.91 -8.79
N THR A 808 -0.40 22.08 -7.99
CA THR A 808 0.23 20.94 -7.32
C THR A 808 0.89 20.04 -8.35
N LEU A 809 0.20 19.74 -9.44
CA LEU A 809 0.69 18.89 -10.51
C LEU A 809 1.87 19.51 -11.27
N LEU A 810 1.81 20.80 -11.61
CA LEU A 810 2.94 21.55 -12.20
C LEU A 810 4.17 21.49 -11.29
N SER A 811 3.99 21.63 -9.97
CA SER A 811 5.09 21.60 -9.01
C SER A 811 5.80 20.25 -8.96
N PHE A 812 5.07 19.13 -9.06
CA PHE A 812 5.65 17.79 -9.05
C PHE A 812 6.43 17.47 -10.33
N LEU A 813 6.01 18.02 -11.47
CA LEU A 813 6.65 17.76 -12.76
C LEU A 813 7.82 18.70 -13.09
N ALA A 814 7.99 19.81 -12.38
CA ALA A 814 8.98 20.84 -12.69
C ALA A 814 10.43 20.30 -12.74
N GLU A 815 10.82 19.48 -11.76
CA GLU A 815 12.17 18.92 -11.67
C GLU A 815 12.37 17.67 -12.55
N PRO A 816 11.46 16.67 -12.55
CA PRO A 816 11.61 15.48 -13.40
C PRO A 816 11.65 15.77 -14.91
N LEU A 817 10.85 16.72 -15.40
CA LEU A 817 10.83 17.05 -16.84
C LEU A 817 12.08 17.81 -17.28
N LYS A 818 12.71 18.58 -16.37
CA LYS A 818 14.01 19.22 -16.65
C LYS A 818 15.08 18.16 -16.95
N GLN A 819 15.10 17.07 -16.19
CA GLN A 819 16.03 15.95 -16.41
C GLN A 819 15.79 15.24 -17.75
N LEU A 820 14.52 15.10 -18.17
CA LEU A 820 14.16 14.48 -19.46
C LEU A 820 14.59 15.32 -20.66
N SER A 821 14.49 16.65 -20.56
CA SER A 821 14.90 17.57 -21.62
C SER A 821 16.40 17.53 -21.91
N GLU A 822 17.21 17.09 -20.94
CA GLU A 822 18.66 16.93 -21.07
C GLU A 822 19.04 15.55 -21.68
N SER A 823 18.12 14.58 -21.73
CA SER A 823 18.33 13.21 -22.23
C SER A 823 17.63 12.95 -23.57
N THR A 824 17.95 13.74 -24.59
CA THR A 824 17.26 13.80 -25.90
C THR A 824 17.24 12.48 -26.71
N ASP A 825 18.14 11.54 -26.46
CA ASP A 825 18.31 10.33 -27.31
C ASP A 825 17.23 9.24 -27.13
N THR A 826 16.35 9.33 -26.12
CA THR A 826 15.35 8.28 -25.80
C THR A 826 13.90 8.63 -26.15
N LEU A 827 13.63 9.85 -26.64
CA LEU A 827 12.27 10.39 -26.80
C LEU A 827 11.55 9.93 -28.08
N GLU A 828 12.30 9.49 -29.10
CA GLU A 828 11.77 9.13 -30.42
C GLU A 828 10.94 7.84 -30.42
N ASN A 829 11.08 6.96 -29.43
CA ASN A 829 10.45 5.63 -29.43
C ASN A 829 9.00 5.59 -28.88
N TYR A 830 8.46 6.69 -28.32
CA TYR A 830 7.27 6.60 -27.44
C TYR A 830 6.18 7.69 -27.61
N ASN A 831 6.10 8.41 -28.73
CA ASN A 831 5.14 9.54 -28.91
C ASN A 831 5.22 10.59 -27.77
N ALA A 832 6.38 10.68 -27.12
CA ALA A 832 6.59 11.52 -25.93
C ALA A 832 6.70 13.01 -26.29
N PHE A 833 7.10 13.34 -27.52
CA PHE A 833 7.22 14.70 -28.01
C PHE A 833 5.88 15.45 -28.02
N GLU A 834 4.81 14.81 -28.50
CA GLU A 834 3.49 15.46 -28.55
C GLU A 834 2.91 15.71 -27.15
N ASN A 835 3.09 14.76 -26.23
CA ASN A 835 2.65 14.91 -24.84
C ASN A 835 3.46 16.00 -24.12
N LEU A 836 4.75 16.17 -24.45
CA LEU A 836 5.59 17.22 -23.88
C LEU A 836 5.18 18.60 -24.39
N ASN A 837 4.87 18.72 -25.68
CA ASN A 837 4.36 19.97 -26.25
C ASN A 837 3.02 20.37 -25.63
N GLU A 838 2.10 19.41 -25.46
CA GLU A 838 0.82 19.66 -24.78
C GLU A 838 1.04 20.09 -23.31
N PHE A 839 1.99 19.50 -22.60
CA PHE A 839 2.33 19.91 -21.25
C PHE A 839 2.86 21.36 -21.19
N GLN A 840 3.73 21.75 -22.13
CA GLN A 840 4.23 23.12 -22.23
C GLN A 840 3.09 24.11 -22.48
N ASP A 841 2.17 23.75 -23.38
CA ASP A 841 0.96 24.52 -23.66
C ASP A 841 0.10 24.71 -22.40
N TRP A 842 -0.10 23.66 -21.59
CA TRP A 842 -0.81 23.76 -20.32
C TRP A 842 -0.05 24.59 -19.29
N SER A 843 1.26 24.42 -19.16
CA SER A 843 2.09 25.19 -18.23
C SER A 843 2.01 26.69 -18.51
N GLU A 844 2.01 27.09 -19.78
CA GLU A 844 1.84 28.50 -20.17
C GLU A 844 0.44 29.01 -19.86
N TYR A 845 -0.61 28.22 -20.17
CA TYR A 845 -1.99 28.58 -19.88
C TYR A 845 -2.24 28.82 -18.38
N TYR A 846 -1.83 27.88 -17.52
CA TYR A 846 -2.00 28.02 -16.06
C TYR A 846 -1.11 29.12 -15.46
N SER A 847 0.04 29.42 -16.07
CA SER A 847 0.80 30.62 -15.71
C SER A 847 0.02 31.89 -16.02
N CYS A 848 -0.64 31.96 -17.18
CA CYS A 848 -1.49 33.10 -17.54
C CYS A 848 -2.70 33.22 -16.60
N ASP A 849 -3.40 32.12 -16.33
CA ASP A 849 -4.53 32.07 -15.40
C ASP A 849 -4.15 32.53 -13.99
N ALA A 850 -3.00 32.08 -13.48
CA ALA A 850 -2.48 32.51 -12.18
C ALA A 850 -2.22 34.02 -12.10
N THR A 851 -1.62 34.62 -13.14
CA THR A 851 -1.41 36.07 -13.19
C THR A 851 -2.73 36.84 -13.19
N TYR A 852 -3.71 36.37 -13.95
CA TYR A 852 -5.04 36.98 -14.00
C TYR A 852 -5.77 36.90 -12.65
N ARG A 853 -5.77 35.72 -12.00
CA ARG A 853 -6.40 35.55 -10.68
C ARG A 853 -5.72 36.39 -9.60
N ASN A 854 -4.39 36.50 -9.64
CA ASN A 854 -3.65 37.37 -8.74
C ASN A 854 -4.07 38.83 -8.92
N TRP A 855 -4.15 39.32 -10.16
CA TRP A 855 -4.66 40.66 -10.44
C TRP A 855 -6.12 40.83 -9.96
N LEU A 856 -7.01 39.89 -10.27
CA LEU A 856 -8.41 39.95 -9.89
C LEU A 856 -8.58 39.99 -8.36
N LYS A 857 -7.81 39.21 -7.61
CA LYS A 857 -7.80 39.23 -6.15
C LYS A 857 -7.44 40.61 -5.63
N ILE A 858 -6.34 41.19 -6.13
CA ILE A 858 -5.92 42.56 -5.76
C ILE A 858 -7.01 43.59 -6.11
N GLU A 859 -7.67 43.44 -7.27
CA GLU A 859 -8.73 44.35 -7.71
C GLU A 859 -9.97 44.26 -6.83
N VAL A 860 -10.41 43.06 -6.46
CA VAL A 860 -11.55 42.83 -5.55
C VAL A 860 -11.24 43.38 -4.15
N ASP A 861 -10.06 43.06 -3.60
CA ASP A 861 -9.61 43.58 -2.30
C ASP A 861 -9.59 45.11 -2.30
N ASN A 862 -9.15 45.74 -3.39
CA ASN A 862 -9.17 47.18 -3.54
C ASN A 862 -10.58 47.76 -3.71
N ALA A 863 -11.51 47.04 -4.34
CA ALA A 863 -12.89 47.48 -4.53
C ALA A 863 -13.69 47.56 -3.22
N GLU A 864 -13.33 46.74 -2.21
CA GLU A 864 -13.92 46.83 -0.86
C GLU A 864 -13.52 48.12 -0.12
N VAL A 865 -12.42 48.77 -0.54
CA VAL A 865 -11.90 49.98 0.07
C VAL A 865 -12.37 51.23 -0.72
N PRO A 866 -12.92 52.26 -0.07
CA PRO A 866 -13.29 53.50 -0.75
C PRO A 866 -12.08 54.13 -1.48
N PRO A 867 -12.25 54.65 -2.72
CA PRO A 867 -11.14 55.12 -3.59
C PRO A 867 -10.30 56.26 -3.01
N VAL A 868 -10.83 56.96 -2.00
CA VAL A 868 -10.18 58.05 -1.26
C VAL A 868 -9.20 57.53 -0.19
N LYS A 869 -9.35 56.27 0.24
CA LYS A 869 -8.51 55.62 1.26
C LYS A 869 -7.44 54.70 0.69
N LEU A 870 -7.53 54.35 -0.60
CA LEU A 870 -6.53 53.56 -1.30
C LEU A 870 -5.19 54.31 -1.39
N SER A 871 -4.13 53.67 -0.91
CA SER A 871 -2.76 54.18 -0.97
C SER A 871 -2.22 54.20 -2.41
N LEU A 872 -1.15 54.96 -2.63
CA LEU A 872 -0.49 55.03 -3.93
C LEU A 872 0.18 53.69 -4.28
N GLU A 873 0.73 52.99 -3.28
CA GLU A 873 1.33 51.66 -3.44
C GLU A 873 0.32 50.58 -3.86
N GLU A 874 -0.89 50.58 -3.29
CA GLU A 874 -1.95 49.62 -3.67
C GLU A 874 -2.39 49.81 -5.11
N LYS A 875 -2.52 51.07 -5.57
CA LYS A 875 -2.82 51.39 -6.97
C LYS A 875 -1.70 50.98 -7.91
N GLU A 876 -0.44 51.20 -7.54
CA GLU A 876 0.71 50.77 -8.33
C GLU A 876 0.81 49.24 -8.42
N ARG A 877 0.52 48.51 -7.34
CA ARG A 877 0.48 47.04 -7.35
C ARG A 877 -0.57 46.50 -8.32
N THR A 878 -1.78 47.04 -8.33
CA THR A 878 -2.82 46.66 -9.30
C THR A 878 -2.37 46.88 -10.73
N ILE A 879 -1.81 48.06 -11.03
CA ILE A 879 -1.34 48.39 -12.39
C ILE A 879 -0.21 47.45 -12.83
N LEU A 880 0.72 47.10 -11.93
CA LEU A 880 1.79 46.16 -12.22
C LEU A 880 1.24 44.75 -12.51
N ALA A 881 0.35 44.24 -11.65
CA ALA A 881 -0.27 42.93 -11.83
C ALA A 881 -1.10 42.87 -13.13
N ALA A 882 -1.83 43.94 -13.47
CA ALA A 882 -2.60 44.06 -14.71
C ALA A 882 -1.70 44.02 -15.96
N ARG A 883 -0.58 44.76 -15.94
CA ARG A 883 0.40 44.75 -17.04
C ARG A 883 1.06 43.39 -17.21
N GLU A 884 1.40 42.73 -16.11
CA GLU A 884 1.97 41.38 -16.12
C GLU A 884 1.00 40.37 -16.74
N THR A 885 -0.27 40.44 -16.33
CA THR A 885 -1.35 39.58 -16.86
C THR A 885 -1.50 39.78 -18.37
N LEU A 886 -1.64 41.02 -18.84
CA LEU A 886 -1.74 41.32 -20.27
C LEU A 886 -0.54 40.81 -21.06
N LYS A 887 0.67 41.01 -20.54
CA LYS A 887 1.89 40.54 -21.19
C LYS A 887 1.90 39.01 -21.30
N SER A 888 1.53 38.30 -20.23
CA SER A 888 1.46 36.83 -20.22
C SER A 888 0.41 36.32 -21.21
N SER A 889 -0.81 36.86 -21.19
CA SER A 889 -1.88 36.46 -22.09
C SER A 889 -1.54 36.73 -23.56
N LEU A 890 -0.90 37.86 -23.87
CA LEU A 890 -0.45 38.18 -25.23
C LEU A 890 0.62 37.21 -25.73
N LEU A 891 1.55 36.77 -24.87
CA LEU A 891 2.55 35.78 -25.24
C LEU A 891 1.92 34.45 -25.63
N LEU A 892 0.85 34.03 -24.93
CA LEU A 892 0.09 32.81 -25.27
C LEU A 892 -0.68 32.97 -26.59
N LEU A 893 -1.28 34.14 -26.83
CA LEU A 893 -2.12 34.39 -28.01
C LEU A 893 -1.33 34.67 -29.29
N LEU A 894 -0.15 35.30 -29.21
CA LEU A 894 0.68 35.71 -30.35
C LEU A 894 1.72 34.65 -30.78
N ARG A 895 1.48 33.37 -30.48
CA ARG A 895 2.41 32.28 -30.82
C ARG A 895 2.43 32.02 -32.33
N GLU A 896 3.60 31.62 -32.83
CA GLU A 896 3.76 31.18 -34.24
C GLU A 896 3.00 29.87 -34.51
N HIS A 897 2.91 29.01 -33.50
CA HIS A 897 2.12 27.78 -33.52
C HIS A 897 0.88 27.94 -32.63
N PRO A 898 -0.33 27.58 -33.10
CA PRO A 898 -1.53 27.75 -32.29
C PRO A 898 -1.55 26.79 -31.09
N TRP A 899 -2.08 27.27 -29.97
CA TRP A 899 -2.16 26.54 -28.70
C TRP A 899 -3.00 25.25 -28.82
N LEU A 900 -2.49 24.14 -28.28
CA LEU A 900 -3.09 22.79 -28.29
C LEU A 900 -3.40 22.22 -29.69
N VAL A 901 -2.60 22.55 -30.70
CA VAL A 901 -2.74 21.98 -32.04
C VAL A 901 -2.16 20.56 -32.12
N PHE A 902 -2.89 19.69 -32.81
CA PHE A 902 -2.55 18.29 -33.02
C PHE A 902 -1.79 18.13 -34.34
N THR A 903 -0.63 17.48 -34.33
CA THR A 903 0.28 17.44 -35.49
C THR A 903 0.07 16.26 -36.42
N GLU A 904 -0.14 15.02 -35.94
CA GLU A 904 -0.44 13.87 -36.80
C GLU A 904 -1.26 12.77 -36.08
N ASP A 905 -2.42 12.37 -36.61
CA ASP A 905 -3.13 11.16 -36.14
C ASP A 905 -2.59 9.95 -36.93
N HIS A 906 -2.01 8.97 -36.22
CA HIS A 906 -1.55 7.71 -36.83
C HIS A 906 -2.70 6.79 -37.31
N ILE A 907 -3.96 7.22 -37.27
CA ILE A 907 -5.13 6.45 -37.75
C ILE A 907 -5.30 6.57 -39.28
N ASN A 908 -4.20 6.74 -40.02
CA ASN A 908 -4.23 6.68 -41.49
C ASN A 908 -4.13 5.26 -42.05
N GLU A 909 -3.98 4.22 -41.21
CA GLU A 909 -3.75 2.83 -41.69
C GLU A 909 -4.73 1.74 -41.19
N LEU A 910 -5.71 2.06 -40.34
CA LEU A 910 -6.70 1.08 -39.86
C LEU A 910 -8.12 1.44 -40.32
N ALA A 911 -8.94 0.40 -40.57
CA ALA A 911 -10.28 0.48 -41.15
C ALA A 911 -11.10 1.66 -40.57
N GLU A 912 -11.56 2.56 -41.45
CA GLU A 912 -12.23 3.83 -41.10
C GLU A 912 -13.22 3.66 -39.93
N PRO A 913 -12.96 4.26 -38.75
CA PRO A 913 -13.92 4.24 -37.65
C PRO A 913 -15.23 4.91 -38.10
N ALA A 914 -16.37 4.31 -37.75
CA ALA A 914 -17.67 4.79 -38.22
C ALA A 914 -18.23 5.93 -37.34
N PHE A 915 -17.91 5.97 -36.05
CA PHE A 915 -18.50 6.90 -35.09
C PHE A 915 -17.47 7.52 -34.14
N LEU A 916 -17.80 8.70 -33.63
CA LEU A 916 -17.10 9.41 -32.55
C LEU A 916 -17.97 9.39 -31.30
N GLU A 917 -17.37 9.19 -30.14
CA GLU A 917 -18.04 9.19 -28.84
C GLU A 917 -17.32 10.09 -27.83
N LEU A 918 -18.07 10.96 -27.16
CA LEU A 918 -17.60 11.79 -26.06
C LEU A 918 -18.43 11.49 -24.81
N HIS A 919 -17.76 11.15 -23.73
CA HIS A 919 -18.34 10.80 -22.44
C HIS A 919 -17.87 11.81 -21.40
N ALA A 920 -18.80 12.51 -20.76
CA ALA A 920 -18.53 13.50 -19.74
C ALA A 920 -19.34 13.20 -18.48
N ILE A 921 -18.69 13.29 -17.31
CA ILE A 921 -19.37 13.33 -16.01
C ILE A 921 -19.26 14.75 -15.50
N ALA A 922 -20.39 15.35 -15.13
CA ALA A 922 -20.44 16.76 -14.75
C ALA A 922 -21.49 17.05 -13.67
N MET A 923 -21.34 18.17 -12.98
CA MET A 923 -22.34 18.76 -12.09
C MET A 923 -23.03 19.93 -12.80
N ILE A 924 -24.29 20.17 -12.45
CA ILE A 924 -25.05 21.31 -12.98
C ILE A 924 -24.91 22.47 -12.00
N CYS A 925 -24.38 23.60 -12.45
CA CYS A 925 -24.07 24.75 -11.61
C CYS A 925 -24.90 25.96 -12.03
N LEU A 926 -25.57 26.58 -11.06
CA LEU A 926 -26.35 27.81 -11.27
C LEU A 926 -25.43 29.02 -11.53
N PRO A 927 -25.97 30.11 -12.08
CA PRO A 927 -25.23 31.38 -12.20
C PRO A 927 -24.70 31.92 -10.86
N SER A 928 -25.27 31.50 -9.73
CA SER A 928 -24.82 31.83 -8.38
C SER A 928 -23.56 31.08 -7.94
N GLY A 929 -23.16 30.02 -8.67
CA GLY A 929 -22.08 29.10 -8.28
C GLY A 929 -22.55 27.90 -7.44
N GLU A 930 -23.83 27.81 -7.09
CA GLU A 930 -24.38 26.67 -6.34
C GLU A 930 -24.66 25.46 -7.25
N CYS A 931 -24.28 24.26 -6.81
CA CYS A 931 -24.58 23.01 -7.52
C CYS A 931 -26.04 22.58 -7.31
N MET A 932 -26.68 22.12 -8.38
CA MET A 932 -28.05 21.59 -8.37
C MET A 932 -28.07 20.06 -8.33
N CYS A 933 -29.00 19.49 -7.58
CA CYS A 933 -29.29 18.06 -7.66
C CYS A 933 -30.09 17.76 -8.95
N PRO A 934 -29.59 16.92 -9.87
CA PRO A 934 -30.29 16.56 -11.08
C PRO A 934 -31.53 15.67 -10.78
N ASP A 935 -32.57 15.85 -11.57
CA ASP A 935 -33.73 14.96 -11.61
C ASP A 935 -34.05 14.53 -13.07
N ALA A 936 -35.01 13.62 -13.24
CA ALA A 936 -35.37 13.13 -14.58
C ALA A 936 -35.88 14.24 -15.53
N THR A 937 -36.47 15.32 -14.99
CA THR A 937 -36.95 16.46 -15.79
C THR A 937 -35.80 17.34 -16.25
N ILE A 938 -34.80 17.56 -15.40
CA ILE A 938 -33.57 18.29 -15.72
C ILE A 938 -32.77 17.52 -16.77
N CYS A 939 -32.63 16.20 -16.65
CA CYS A 939 -31.92 15.39 -17.65
C CYS A 939 -32.58 15.45 -19.03
N THR A 940 -33.91 15.38 -19.09
CA THR A 940 -34.66 15.45 -20.37
C THR A 940 -34.62 16.85 -20.99
N THR A 941 -34.70 17.91 -20.18
CA THR A 941 -34.56 19.28 -20.68
C THR A 941 -33.15 19.59 -21.16
N LEU A 942 -32.11 19.16 -20.43
CA LEU A 942 -30.71 19.30 -20.83
C LEU A 942 -30.43 18.54 -22.13
N MET A 943 -30.93 17.30 -22.25
CA MET A 943 -30.82 16.52 -23.49
C MET A 943 -31.45 17.28 -24.68
N SER A 944 -32.64 17.84 -24.50
CA SER A 944 -33.30 18.64 -25.54
C SER A 944 -32.52 19.91 -25.89
N ALA A 945 -31.83 20.53 -24.92
CA ALA A 945 -31.05 21.74 -25.11
C ALA A 945 -29.71 21.47 -25.86
N LEU A 946 -29.12 20.30 -25.63
CA LEU A 946 -27.94 19.84 -26.37
C LEU A 946 -28.29 19.56 -27.84
N TYR A 947 -29.46 18.98 -28.11
CA TYR A 947 -29.96 18.80 -29.48
C TYR A 947 -30.25 20.13 -30.19
N SER A 948 -30.81 21.12 -29.50
CA SER A 948 -31.14 22.44 -30.08
C SER A 948 -29.92 23.33 -30.34
N SER A 949 -28.73 22.91 -29.93
CA SER A 949 -27.48 23.62 -30.20
C SER A 949 -27.00 23.47 -31.66
N LEU A 950 -27.66 22.60 -32.44
CA LEU A 950 -27.33 22.33 -33.84
C LEU A 950 -28.59 22.39 -34.73
N ASP A 951 -28.36 22.60 -36.02
CA ASP A 951 -29.43 22.56 -37.03
C ASP A 951 -29.97 21.12 -37.20
N GLU A 952 -31.30 20.99 -37.36
CA GLU A 952 -32.00 19.70 -37.48
C GLU A 952 -31.48 18.84 -38.64
N GLU A 953 -31.02 19.48 -39.73
CA GLU A 953 -30.44 18.82 -40.89
C GLU A 953 -29.09 18.16 -40.55
N ILE A 954 -28.26 18.81 -39.74
CA ILE A 954 -26.96 18.29 -39.29
C ILE A 954 -27.16 17.11 -38.34
N VAL A 955 -28.10 17.23 -37.38
CA VAL A 955 -28.45 16.15 -36.43
C VAL A 955 -28.86 14.88 -37.17
N SER A 956 -29.70 15.02 -38.20
CA SER A 956 -30.20 13.90 -39.01
C SER A 956 -29.11 13.29 -39.88
N ASN A 957 -28.33 14.13 -40.58
CA ASN A 957 -27.27 13.67 -41.48
C ASN A 957 -26.11 12.99 -40.74
N ARG A 958 -25.79 13.46 -39.53
CA ARG A 958 -24.69 12.94 -38.70
C ARG A 958 -25.11 11.86 -37.71
N GLN A 959 -26.39 11.47 -37.69
CA GLN A 959 -26.93 10.47 -36.77
C GLN A 959 -26.56 10.77 -35.31
N LEU A 960 -26.71 12.03 -34.88
CA LEU A 960 -26.31 12.45 -33.54
C LEU A 960 -27.21 11.81 -32.47
N MET A 961 -26.59 11.18 -31.49
CA MET A 961 -27.24 10.70 -30.27
C MET A 961 -26.72 11.46 -29.06
N VAL A 962 -27.63 11.92 -28.21
CA VAL A 962 -27.36 12.58 -26.94
C VAL A 962 -28.08 11.82 -25.84
N ASN A 963 -27.33 11.27 -24.89
CA ASN A 963 -27.88 10.61 -23.71
C ASN A 963 -27.41 11.35 -22.46
N VAL A 964 -28.35 11.62 -21.54
CA VAL A 964 -28.09 12.27 -20.25
C VAL A 964 -28.78 11.47 -19.16
N PHE A 965 -28.03 11.06 -18.15
CA PHE A 965 -28.53 10.24 -17.04
C PHE A 965 -27.89 10.68 -15.71
N ILE A 966 -28.59 10.42 -14.60
CA ILE A 966 -28.06 10.68 -13.26
C ILE A 966 -27.04 9.59 -12.94
N SER A 967 -25.88 9.97 -12.38
CA SER A 967 -24.85 9.00 -12.05
C SER A 967 -25.32 8.03 -10.98
N SER A 968 -24.91 6.76 -11.09
CA SER A 968 -25.24 5.72 -10.11
C SER A 968 -24.39 5.80 -8.83
N VAL A 969 -23.29 6.56 -8.86
CA VAL A 969 -22.31 6.65 -7.78
C VAL A 969 -22.49 7.91 -6.93
N ASP A 970 -22.85 9.04 -7.57
CA ASP A 970 -23.09 10.32 -6.92
C ASP A 970 -24.37 10.96 -7.45
N ASN A 971 -25.31 11.22 -6.55
CA ASN A 971 -26.62 11.78 -6.88
C ASN A 971 -26.55 13.22 -7.39
N TYR A 972 -25.44 13.93 -7.21
CA TYR A 972 -25.24 15.30 -7.72
C TYR A 972 -24.59 15.35 -9.12
N CYS A 973 -24.07 14.23 -9.61
CA CYS A 973 -23.44 14.15 -10.92
C CYS A 973 -24.40 13.64 -12.01
N ILE A 974 -24.25 14.17 -13.21
CA ILE A 974 -24.84 13.64 -14.44
C ILE A 974 -23.77 13.04 -15.34
N GLU A 975 -24.16 12.05 -16.11
CA GLU A 975 -23.36 11.43 -17.17
C GLU A 975 -23.96 11.80 -18.52
N VAL A 976 -23.15 12.43 -19.37
CA VAL A 976 -23.50 12.90 -20.71
C VAL A 976 -22.71 12.11 -21.73
N VAL A 977 -23.40 11.40 -22.62
CA VAL A 977 -22.80 10.61 -23.69
C VAL A 977 -23.28 11.14 -25.04
N LEU A 978 -22.35 11.66 -25.83
CA LEU A 978 -22.59 12.13 -27.20
C LEU A 978 -21.98 11.17 -28.20
N ARG A 979 -22.73 10.80 -29.25
CA ARG A 979 -22.24 9.95 -30.34
C ARG A 979 -22.66 10.50 -31.71
N CYS A 980 -21.74 10.59 -32.66
CA CYS A 980 -22.06 11.01 -34.04
C CYS A 980 -21.23 10.26 -35.09
N LEU A 981 -21.71 10.27 -36.35
CA LEU A 981 -20.99 9.71 -37.49
C LEU A 981 -19.73 10.55 -37.79
N ALA A 982 -18.59 9.89 -37.89
CA ALA A 982 -17.31 10.53 -38.18
C ALA A 982 -17.25 10.94 -39.66
N VAL A 983 -16.84 12.18 -39.95
CA VAL A 983 -16.68 12.72 -41.31
C VAL A 983 -15.38 13.51 -41.40
N ALA A 984 -14.85 13.69 -42.61
CA ALA A 984 -13.68 14.53 -42.87
C ALA A 984 -13.82 15.91 -42.21
N GLY A 985 -12.86 16.28 -41.36
CA GLY A 985 -12.88 17.52 -40.56
C GLY A 985 -13.16 17.35 -39.06
N ASP A 986 -13.78 16.24 -38.62
CA ASP A 986 -14.04 15.94 -37.19
C ASP A 986 -12.88 15.16 -36.54
N GLY A 987 -11.66 15.29 -37.08
CA GLY A 987 -10.52 14.46 -36.69
C GLY A 987 -10.21 13.32 -37.66
N LEU A 988 -10.91 13.23 -38.80
CA LEU A 988 -10.56 12.37 -39.94
C LEU A 988 -10.02 13.25 -41.10
N GLY A 989 -8.83 12.93 -41.62
CA GLY A 989 -8.19 13.64 -42.73
C GLY A 989 -7.41 14.91 -42.32
N THR A 990 -7.07 15.78 -43.29
CA THR A 990 -6.26 17.00 -43.02
C THR A 990 -7.04 18.03 -42.20
N HIS A 991 -6.52 18.38 -41.01
CA HIS A 991 -7.19 19.26 -40.06
C HIS A 991 -6.97 20.74 -40.39
N GLU A 992 -7.92 21.37 -41.10
CA GLU A 992 -7.77 22.79 -41.48
C GLU A 992 -8.10 23.78 -40.33
N LEU A 993 -8.93 23.38 -39.35
CA LEU A 993 -9.43 24.30 -38.28
C LEU A 993 -9.10 23.87 -36.82
N ASN A 994 -8.81 22.59 -36.58
CA ASN A 994 -8.40 22.03 -35.27
C ASN A 994 -9.35 22.29 -34.08
N ASP A 995 -10.63 22.45 -34.33
CA ASP A 995 -11.62 23.00 -33.38
C ASP A 995 -12.42 21.95 -32.61
N GLY A 996 -12.08 20.67 -32.71
CA GLY A 996 -12.75 19.57 -31.99
C GLY A 996 -14.09 19.14 -32.60
N GLY A 997 -14.44 19.65 -33.79
CA GLY A 997 -15.61 19.23 -34.55
C GLY A 997 -16.96 19.49 -33.85
N ILE A 998 -17.98 18.72 -34.24
CA ILE A 998 -19.35 18.92 -33.78
C ILE A 998 -19.50 18.60 -32.27
N LEU A 999 -18.92 17.49 -31.80
CA LEU A 999 -19.05 17.07 -30.39
C LEU A 999 -18.41 18.09 -29.43
N GLY A 1000 -17.23 18.62 -29.78
CA GLY A 1000 -16.59 19.69 -29.02
C GLY A 1000 -17.41 20.98 -29.02
N THR A 1001 -18.11 21.29 -30.12
CA THR A 1001 -18.97 22.48 -30.22
C THR A 1001 -20.19 22.40 -29.31
N ILE A 1002 -20.91 21.26 -29.32
CA ILE A 1002 -22.07 21.05 -28.44
C ILE A 1002 -21.66 21.19 -26.97
N MET A 1003 -20.58 20.52 -26.57
CA MET A 1003 -20.13 20.55 -25.18
C MET A 1003 -19.61 21.94 -24.78
N ALA A 1004 -18.94 22.66 -25.67
CA ALA A 1004 -18.50 24.03 -25.41
C ALA A 1004 -19.67 24.97 -25.05
N ALA A 1005 -20.82 24.84 -25.73
CA ALA A 1005 -22.03 25.61 -25.40
C ALA A 1005 -22.56 25.27 -24.00
N ALA A 1006 -22.49 24.00 -23.59
CA ALA A 1006 -22.89 23.56 -22.25
C ALA A 1006 -21.99 24.12 -21.14
N PHE A 1007 -20.67 24.19 -21.37
CA PHE A 1007 -19.72 24.76 -20.39
C PHE A 1007 -19.82 26.27 -20.26
N LYS A 1008 -20.08 26.96 -21.37
CA LYS A 1008 -20.27 28.42 -21.38
C LYS A 1008 -21.64 28.86 -20.86
N GLY A 1009 -22.57 27.91 -20.69
CA GLY A 1009 -23.95 28.18 -20.26
C GLY A 1009 -24.83 28.82 -21.33
N GLU A 1010 -24.51 28.53 -22.59
CA GLU A 1010 -25.09 29.13 -23.81
C GLU A 1010 -26.06 28.17 -24.50
N LEU A 1011 -26.72 27.30 -23.72
CA LEU A 1011 -27.61 26.26 -24.26
C LEU A 1011 -28.95 26.88 -24.69
N PRO A 1012 -29.33 26.78 -25.98
CA PRO A 1012 -30.60 27.32 -26.46
C PRO A 1012 -31.77 26.59 -25.80
N ARG A 1013 -32.77 27.33 -25.31
CA ARG A 1013 -33.97 26.79 -24.64
C ARG A 1013 -33.71 26.17 -23.26
N PHE A 1014 -32.54 26.38 -22.68
CA PHE A 1014 -32.23 26.08 -21.28
C PHE A 1014 -32.16 27.37 -20.46
N GLN A 1015 -32.24 27.28 -19.12
CA GLN A 1015 -32.14 28.46 -18.27
C GLN A 1015 -30.79 29.17 -18.49
N THR A 1016 -30.83 30.49 -18.67
CA THR A 1016 -29.66 31.31 -19.01
C THR A 1016 -28.61 31.29 -17.91
N GLY A 1017 -27.36 30.96 -18.26
CA GLY A 1017 -26.22 30.99 -17.35
C GLY A 1017 -26.02 29.73 -16.48
N ILE A 1018 -26.80 28.66 -16.70
CA ILE A 1018 -26.48 27.36 -16.08
C ILE A 1018 -25.33 26.71 -16.84
N THR A 1019 -24.31 26.27 -16.11
CA THR A 1019 -23.10 25.65 -16.66
C THR A 1019 -22.94 24.21 -16.21
N LEU A 1020 -22.09 23.46 -16.91
CA LEU A 1020 -21.65 22.14 -16.49
C LEU A 1020 -20.23 22.21 -15.94
N GLU A 1021 -19.99 21.74 -14.71
CA GLU A 1021 -18.64 21.57 -14.18
C GLU A 1021 -18.19 20.13 -14.32
N ILE A 1022 -17.10 19.88 -15.06
CA ILE A 1022 -16.64 18.52 -15.39
C ILE A 1022 -15.93 17.88 -14.20
N SER A 1023 -16.35 16.67 -13.84
CA SER A 1023 -15.57 15.80 -12.97
C SER A 1023 -14.75 14.77 -13.75
N ARG A 1024 -15.17 14.37 -14.96
CA ARG A 1024 -14.40 13.45 -15.83
C ARG A 1024 -14.77 13.66 -17.30
N LEU A 1025 -13.79 13.58 -18.20
CA LEU A 1025 -14.01 13.70 -19.65
C LEU A 1025 -13.12 12.71 -20.42
N ASP A 1026 -13.74 11.90 -21.27
CA ASP A 1026 -13.05 10.95 -22.15
C ASP A 1026 -13.70 10.96 -23.56
N ALA A 1027 -12.90 10.76 -24.61
CA ALA A 1027 -13.40 10.72 -25.99
C ALA A 1027 -12.73 9.60 -26.79
N TRP A 1028 -13.49 8.94 -27.66
CA TRP A 1028 -13.09 7.70 -28.33
C TRP A 1028 -13.63 7.62 -29.77
N TYR A 1029 -12.91 6.90 -30.63
CA TYR A 1029 -13.43 6.38 -31.89
C TYR A 1029 -14.17 5.06 -31.63
N SER A 1030 -15.36 4.88 -32.20
CA SER A 1030 -16.15 3.66 -32.07
C SER A 1030 -16.56 3.04 -33.39
N SER A 1031 -16.67 1.71 -33.39
CA SER A 1031 -17.14 0.93 -34.53
C SER A 1031 -18.67 0.98 -34.66
N LYS A 1032 -19.23 0.45 -35.75
CA LYS A 1032 -20.69 0.32 -35.91
C LYS A 1032 -21.33 -0.55 -34.82
N ASP A 1033 -20.58 -1.53 -34.30
CA ASP A 1033 -21.03 -2.45 -33.26
C ASP A 1033 -20.90 -1.87 -31.84
N GLY A 1034 -20.37 -0.64 -31.71
CA GLY A 1034 -20.21 0.05 -30.42
C GLY A 1034 -18.93 -0.31 -29.66
N SER A 1035 -17.99 -1.03 -30.28
CA SER A 1035 -16.66 -1.27 -29.68
C SER A 1035 -15.75 -0.04 -29.84
N LEU A 1036 -15.09 0.36 -28.76
CA LEU A 1036 -14.13 1.47 -28.73
C LEU A 1036 -12.80 1.04 -29.37
N GLN A 1037 -12.29 1.80 -30.33
CA GLN A 1037 -11.09 1.48 -31.11
C GLN A 1037 -9.84 2.24 -30.65
N GLY A 1038 -9.97 3.52 -30.26
CA GLY A 1038 -8.85 4.36 -29.82
C GLY A 1038 -9.31 5.72 -29.28
N PRO A 1039 -8.45 6.46 -28.54
CA PRO A 1039 -8.81 7.75 -27.97
C PRO A 1039 -8.90 8.84 -29.05
N ALA A 1040 -9.97 9.63 -29.03
CA ALA A 1040 -10.20 10.76 -29.94
C ALA A 1040 -9.73 12.07 -29.31
N MET A 1041 -8.43 12.21 -29.08
CA MET A 1041 -7.84 13.33 -28.34
C MET A 1041 -8.09 14.69 -29.00
N TYR A 1042 -8.22 14.72 -30.33
CA TYR A 1042 -8.58 15.90 -31.12
C TYR A 1042 -9.83 16.61 -30.59
N ILE A 1043 -10.86 15.84 -30.20
CA ILE A 1043 -12.14 16.40 -29.73
C ILE A 1043 -11.95 17.17 -28.43
N VAL A 1044 -11.22 16.58 -27.48
CA VAL A 1044 -10.99 17.18 -26.16
C VAL A 1044 -10.06 18.39 -26.25
N ARG A 1045 -8.99 18.32 -27.04
CA ARG A 1045 -8.08 19.47 -27.26
C ARG A 1045 -8.82 20.62 -27.94
N GLY A 1046 -9.59 20.34 -28.99
CA GLY A 1046 -10.40 21.35 -29.68
C GLY A 1046 -11.48 21.97 -28.79
N LEU A 1047 -12.12 21.17 -27.94
CA LEU A 1047 -13.03 21.64 -26.90
C LEU A 1047 -12.31 22.60 -25.93
N CYS A 1048 -11.15 22.22 -25.42
CA CYS A 1048 -10.34 23.08 -24.53
C CYS A 1048 -9.99 24.41 -25.22
N ARG A 1049 -9.63 24.41 -26.51
CA ARG A 1049 -9.41 25.63 -27.30
C ARG A 1049 -10.65 26.51 -27.40
N ARG A 1050 -11.82 25.93 -27.70
CA ARG A 1050 -13.11 26.64 -27.81
C ARG A 1050 -13.56 27.28 -26.49
N VAL A 1051 -13.14 26.71 -25.36
CA VAL A 1051 -13.49 27.19 -24.03
C VAL A 1051 -12.44 28.19 -23.50
N CYS A 1052 -11.17 27.81 -23.48
CA CYS A 1052 -10.10 28.55 -22.80
C CYS A 1052 -9.59 29.79 -23.58
N LEU A 1053 -9.47 29.72 -24.91
CA LEU A 1053 -8.91 30.83 -25.70
C LEU A 1053 -9.84 32.05 -25.74
N PRO A 1054 -11.15 31.91 -26.06
CA PRO A 1054 -12.07 33.04 -25.97
C PRO A 1054 -12.08 33.66 -24.58
N GLU A 1055 -12.08 32.84 -23.53
CA GLU A 1055 -12.05 33.32 -22.15
C GLU A 1055 -10.77 34.11 -21.83
N THR A 1056 -9.61 33.62 -22.26
CA THR A 1056 -8.33 34.34 -22.09
C THR A 1056 -8.36 35.71 -22.76
N ILE A 1057 -8.99 35.81 -23.94
CA ILE A 1057 -9.18 37.06 -24.67
C ILE A 1057 -10.13 37.99 -23.90
N LEU A 1058 -11.26 37.49 -23.43
CA LEU A 1058 -12.24 38.27 -22.65
C LEU A 1058 -11.63 38.82 -21.36
N ARG A 1059 -10.88 37.99 -20.63
CA ARG A 1059 -10.12 38.39 -19.44
C ARG A 1059 -9.07 39.45 -19.76
N SER A 1060 -8.36 39.31 -20.88
CA SER A 1060 -7.40 40.33 -21.34
C SER A 1060 -8.09 41.66 -21.66
N MET A 1061 -9.29 41.63 -22.25
CA MET A 1061 -10.08 42.84 -22.48
C MET A 1061 -10.51 43.48 -21.16
N GLN A 1062 -10.95 42.69 -20.18
CA GLN A 1062 -11.32 43.17 -18.84
C GLN A 1062 -10.15 43.88 -18.13
N VAL A 1063 -8.96 43.27 -18.14
CA VAL A 1063 -7.74 43.87 -17.57
C VAL A 1063 -7.38 45.17 -18.30
N SER A 1064 -7.55 45.20 -19.62
CA SER A 1064 -7.28 46.41 -20.43
C SER A 1064 -8.21 47.56 -20.04
N VAL A 1065 -9.49 47.28 -19.77
CA VAL A 1065 -10.46 48.28 -19.31
C VAL A 1065 -10.06 48.85 -17.93
N SER A 1066 -9.72 47.99 -16.96
CA SER A 1066 -9.27 48.44 -15.62
C SER A 1066 -8.00 49.31 -15.68
N LEU A 1067 -7.06 48.99 -16.59
CA LEU A 1067 -5.89 49.85 -16.83
C LEU A 1067 -6.26 51.22 -17.39
N MET A 1068 -7.22 51.29 -18.31
CA MET A 1068 -7.71 52.56 -18.86
C MET A 1068 -8.42 53.40 -17.79
N GLU A 1069 -9.21 52.78 -16.91
CA GLU A 1069 -9.82 53.45 -15.75
C GLU A 1069 -8.78 54.02 -14.79
N SER A 1070 -7.64 53.34 -14.66
CA SER A 1070 -6.49 53.79 -13.87
C SER A 1070 -5.64 54.87 -14.56
N GLY A 1071 -6.04 55.33 -15.76
CA GLY A 1071 -5.36 56.40 -16.51
C GLY A 1071 -4.12 55.94 -17.31
N VAL A 1072 -3.93 54.63 -17.47
CA VAL A 1072 -2.82 54.03 -18.23
C VAL A 1072 -3.36 53.51 -19.56
N MET A 1073 -2.87 54.03 -20.69
CA MET A 1073 -3.23 53.51 -22.01
C MET A 1073 -2.49 52.19 -22.28
N PRO A 1074 -3.19 51.07 -22.52
CA PRO A 1074 -2.54 49.80 -22.87
C PRO A 1074 -2.06 49.85 -24.33
N GLU A 1075 -0.75 49.75 -24.56
CA GLU A 1075 -0.16 49.69 -25.92
C GLU A 1075 -0.61 48.45 -26.73
N SER A 1076 -1.23 47.47 -26.07
CA SER A 1076 -1.58 46.17 -26.61
C SER A 1076 -3.04 46.00 -27.03
N LEU A 1077 -3.92 46.97 -26.75
CA LEU A 1077 -5.35 46.85 -27.03
C LEU A 1077 -5.62 46.71 -28.54
N ASP A 1078 -4.96 47.54 -29.35
CA ASP A 1078 -5.09 47.49 -30.82
C ASP A 1078 -4.65 46.13 -31.38
N LYS A 1079 -3.57 45.56 -30.81
CA LYS A 1079 -3.07 44.23 -31.20
C LYS A 1079 -4.04 43.11 -30.84
N LEU A 1080 -4.71 43.19 -29.69
CA LEU A 1080 -5.73 42.21 -29.28
C LEU A 1080 -6.94 42.25 -30.22
N ILE A 1081 -7.43 43.44 -30.57
CA ILE A 1081 -8.56 43.61 -31.49
C ILE A 1081 -8.18 43.11 -32.89
N GLU A 1082 -6.99 43.47 -33.39
CA GLU A 1082 -6.48 43.00 -34.69
C GLU A 1082 -6.32 41.47 -34.72
N LEU A 1083 -5.83 40.87 -33.63
CA LEU A 1083 -5.67 39.42 -33.50
C LEU A 1083 -7.00 38.67 -33.55
N VAL A 1084 -8.05 39.19 -32.91
CA VAL A 1084 -9.39 38.57 -32.92
C VAL A 1084 -10.09 38.78 -34.26
N ALA A 1085 -9.93 39.96 -34.86
CA ALA A 1085 -10.60 40.33 -36.12
C ALA A 1085 -9.93 39.75 -37.37
N SER A 1086 -8.66 39.33 -37.29
CA SER A 1086 -7.94 38.76 -38.42
C SER A 1086 -8.52 37.39 -38.83
N PRO A 1087 -8.91 37.20 -40.10
CA PRO A 1087 -9.37 35.90 -40.57
C PRO A 1087 -8.26 34.84 -40.58
N ASP A 1088 -6.98 35.26 -40.61
CA ASP A 1088 -5.82 34.37 -40.67
C ASP A 1088 -5.54 33.67 -39.33
N THR A 1089 -5.99 34.26 -38.22
CA THR A 1089 -5.79 33.68 -36.87
C THR A 1089 -6.89 32.69 -36.49
N GLY A 1090 -8.06 32.78 -37.13
CA GLY A 1090 -9.20 31.89 -36.89
C GLY A 1090 -9.86 32.03 -35.51
N PHE A 1091 -9.43 32.97 -34.65
CA PHE A 1091 -9.96 33.12 -33.29
C PHE A 1091 -11.46 33.44 -33.27
N LEU A 1092 -11.94 34.22 -34.25
CA LEU A 1092 -13.35 34.60 -34.36
C LEU A 1092 -14.29 33.38 -34.40
N HIS A 1093 -13.85 32.25 -34.98
CA HIS A 1093 -14.64 31.02 -35.07
C HIS A 1093 -14.74 30.23 -33.75
N LEU A 1094 -13.93 30.58 -32.74
CA LEU A 1094 -13.96 29.96 -31.42
C LEU A 1094 -14.98 30.65 -30.48
N PHE A 1095 -15.38 31.88 -30.80
CA PHE A 1095 -16.40 32.61 -30.06
C PHE A 1095 -17.80 32.09 -30.40
N SER A 1096 -18.67 32.07 -29.40
CA SER A 1096 -20.09 31.82 -29.63
C SER A 1096 -20.79 33.05 -30.20
N GLN A 1097 -21.97 32.85 -30.79
CA GLN A 1097 -22.79 33.97 -31.27
C GLN A 1097 -23.21 34.91 -30.13
N GLN A 1098 -23.39 34.40 -28.90
CA GLN A 1098 -23.71 35.20 -27.72
C GLN A 1098 -22.50 36.03 -27.25
N GLN A 1099 -21.29 35.45 -27.21
CA GLN A 1099 -20.07 36.18 -26.86
C GLN A 1099 -19.72 37.30 -27.86
N LEU A 1100 -20.10 37.14 -29.13
CA LEU A 1100 -19.93 38.15 -30.18
C LEU A 1100 -21.00 39.25 -30.12
N GLN A 1101 -22.13 39.01 -29.44
CA GLN A 1101 -23.13 40.04 -29.19
C GLN A 1101 -22.66 40.90 -28.01
N VAL A 1102 -22.48 42.20 -28.27
CA VAL A 1102 -21.95 43.21 -27.31
C VAL A 1102 -22.77 43.30 -26.01
N ARG A 1103 -23.93 42.64 -25.93
CA ARG A 1103 -24.91 42.77 -24.86
C ARG A 1103 -24.63 41.90 -23.63
N ASP A 1104 -23.88 40.80 -23.77
CA ASP A 1104 -23.60 39.84 -22.68
C ASP A 1104 -22.14 39.84 -22.21
N LEU A 1105 -21.29 40.66 -22.82
CA LEU A 1105 -20.01 41.00 -22.22
C LEU A 1105 -20.30 41.85 -20.99
N ASP A 1106 -20.26 41.26 -19.80
CA ASP A 1106 -20.54 41.88 -18.49
C ASP A 1106 -19.55 43.00 -18.11
N PHE A 1107 -18.97 43.66 -19.10
CA PHE A 1107 -18.41 44.98 -18.96
C PHE A 1107 -19.56 45.91 -18.54
N SER A 1108 -19.30 46.79 -17.57
CA SER A 1108 -20.18 47.92 -17.27
C SER A 1108 -20.17 48.97 -18.40
N ILE A 1109 -20.25 48.52 -19.66
CA ILE A 1109 -20.25 49.32 -20.89
C ILE A 1109 -21.71 49.47 -21.31
N LYS A 1110 -22.23 50.68 -21.11
CA LYS A 1110 -23.52 51.07 -21.70
C LYS A 1110 -23.26 51.54 -23.13
N VAL A 1111 -23.59 50.72 -24.13
CA VAL A 1111 -23.56 51.15 -25.52
C VAL A 1111 -24.65 52.20 -25.74
N ILE A 1112 -24.26 53.44 -26.01
CA ILE A 1112 -25.17 54.51 -26.40
C ILE A 1112 -25.08 54.63 -27.92
N GLY A 1113 -26.16 54.29 -28.62
CA GLY A 1113 -26.28 54.56 -30.05
C GLY A 1113 -26.13 56.07 -30.28
N SER A 1114 -25.10 56.47 -31.03
CA SER A 1114 -24.90 57.86 -31.43
C SER A 1114 -25.35 58.04 -32.89
N GLU A 1115 -25.87 59.22 -33.21
CA GLU A 1115 -26.23 59.55 -34.58
C GLU A 1115 -24.98 59.47 -35.48
N ILE A 1116 -25.17 59.03 -36.73
CA ILE A 1116 -24.09 58.97 -37.72
C ILE A 1116 -23.52 60.38 -37.90
N VAL A 1117 -22.25 60.56 -37.57
CA VAL A 1117 -21.53 61.81 -37.83
C VAL A 1117 -21.25 61.92 -39.32
N ARG A 1118 -21.63 63.04 -39.92
CA ARG A 1118 -21.46 63.33 -41.35
C ARG A 1118 -20.48 64.48 -41.53
N ASP A 1119 -19.65 64.41 -42.57
CA ASP A 1119 -18.80 65.53 -43.02
C ASP A 1119 -19.68 66.72 -43.43
N ASP A 1120 -19.11 67.93 -43.56
CA ASP A 1120 -19.84 69.17 -43.92
C ASP A 1120 -20.65 69.07 -45.22
N ASP A 1121 -20.29 68.15 -46.12
CA ASP A 1121 -21.00 67.89 -47.38
C ASP A 1121 -22.12 66.84 -47.27
N GLY A 1122 -22.29 66.24 -46.09
CA GLY A 1122 -23.33 65.26 -45.76
C GLY A 1122 -22.89 63.80 -45.96
N LEU A 1123 -21.67 63.52 -46.39
CA LEU A 1123 -21.19 62.14 -46.49
C LEU A 1123 -20.95 61.56 -45.08
N ALA A 1124 -21.33 60.31 -44.83
CA ALA A 1124 -21.00 59.65 -43.56
C ALA A 1124 -19.48 59.68 -43.34
N MET A 1125 -19.04 60.13 -42.16
CA MET A 1125 -17.62 60.22 -41.85
C MET A 1125 -16.98 58.84 -41.92
N SER A 1126 -15.92 58.71 -42.72
CA SER A 1126 -15.14 57.49 -42.81
C SER A 1126 -13.70 57.84 -43.14
N SER A 1127 -12.75 57.12 -42.54
CA SER A 1127 -11.34 57.19 -42.95
C SER A 1127 -11.15 56.91 -44.44
N ARG A 1128 -12.08 56.14 -45.05
CA ARG A 1128 -12.11 55.82 -46.47
C ARG A 1128 -12.42 57.02 -47.36
N ASN A 1129 -13.03 58.09 -46.83
CA ASN A 1129 -13.39 59.28 -47.58
C ASN A 1129 -12.16 60.01 -48.15
N VAL A 1130 -10.97 59.81 -47.55
CA VAL A 1130 -9.69 60.37 -48.02
C VAL A 1130 -9.27 59.82 -49.38
N HIS A 1131 -9.74 58.62 -49.75
CA HIS A 1131 -9.40 57.96 -51.01
C HIS A 1131 -10.34 58.31 -52.17
N LEU A 1132 -11.39 59.10 -51.92
CA LEU A 1132 -12.30 59.56 -52.96
C LEU A 1132 -11.69 60.74 -53.72
N SER A 1133 -11.75 60.72 -55.06
CA SER A 1133 -11.50 61.93 -55.84
C SER A 1133 -12.58 63.00 -55.55
N PRO A 1134 -12.33 64.28 -55.82
CA PRO A 1134 -13.35 65.33 -55.65
C PRO A 1134 -14.67 65.04 -56.42
N GLU A 1135 -14.57 64.42 -57.59
CA GLU A 1135 -15.72 63.99 -58.40
C GLU A 1135 -16.45 62.81 -57.74
N GLN A 1136 -15.70 61.79 -57.31
CA GLN A 1136 -16.27 60.61 -56.63
C GLN A 1136 -16.93 60.98 -55.30
N ARG A 1137 -16.37 61.96 -54.58
CA ARG A 1137 -16.95 62.47 -53.35
C ARG A 1137 -18.30 63.15 -53.60
N LYS A 1138 -18.41 63.96 -54.67
CA LYS A 1138 -19.70 64.54 -55.08
C LYS A 1138 -20.72 63.48 -55.50
N GLN A 1139 -20.28 62.43 -56.17
CA GLN A 1139 -21.13 61.30 -56.56
C GLN A 1139 -21.60 60.50 -55.34
N ALA A 1140 -20.71 60.22 -54.38
CA ALA A 1140 -21.00 59.47 -53.16
C ALA A 1140 -22.08 60.09 -52.27
N LEU A 1141 -22.29 61.41 -52.37
CA LEU A 1141 -23.43 62.09 -51.73
C LEU A 1141 -24.79 61.56 -52.17
N SER A 1142 -24.86 60.81 -53.28
CA SER A 1142 -26.09 60.13 -53.69
C SER A 1142 -26.57 59.12 -52.66
N ILE A 1143 -25.67 58.51 -51.85
CA ILE A 1143 -26.04 57.54 -50.81
C ILE A 1143 -26.91 58.21 -49.75
N ASN A 1144 -26.41 59.29 -49.12
CA ASN A 1144 -27.20 60.02 -48.12
C ASN A 1144 -28.49 60.59 -48.76
N LYS A 1145 -28.38 61.22 -49.94
CA LYS A 1145 -29.54 61.81 -50.60
C LYS A 1145 -30.63 60.77 -50.90
N SER A 1146 -30.24 59.56 -51.29
CA SER A 1146 -31.19 58.50 -51.61
C SER A 1146 -31.79 57.86 -50.35
N LEU A 1147 -30.97 57.62 -49.31
CA LEU A 1147 -31.45 57.17 -48.00
C LEU A 1147 -32.43 58.17 -47.37
N SER A 1148 -32.13 59.47 -47.45
CA SER A 1148 -33.03 60.54 -47.00
C SER A 1148 -34.34 60.54 -47.78
N ARG A 1149 -34.31 60.28 -49.10
CA ARG A 1149 -35.53 60.15 -49.91
C ARG A 1149 -36.34 58.93 -49.53
N ALA A 1150 -35.69 57.78 -49.28
CA ALA A 1150 -36.34 56.56 -48.84
C ALA A 1150 -37.02 56.77 -47.48
N ARG A 1151 -36.34 57.42 -46.52
CA ARG A 1151 -36.92 57.80 -45.22
C ARG A 1151 -38.16 58.68 -45.38
N ILE A 1152 -38.07 59.75 -46.18
CA ILE A 1152 -39.21 60.66 -46.42
C ILE A 1152 -40.37 59.93 -47.12
N ALA A 1153 -40.09 58.99 -48.02
CA ALA A 1153 -41.10 58.19 -48.68
C ALA A 1153 -41.81 57.24 -47.70
N ALA A 1154 -41.04 56.58 -46.83
CA ALA A 1154 -41.57 55.74 -45.76
C ALA A 1154 -42.43 56.54 -44.76
N GLU A 1155 -41.98 57.72 -44.34
CA GLU A 1155 -42.74 58.64 -43.48
C GLU A 1155 -44.05 59.16 -44.14
N LYS A 1156 -44.16 59.08 -45.48
CA LYS A 1156 -45.37 59.44 -46.25
C LYS A 1156 -46.31 58.27 -46.53
N GLY A 1157 -46.03 57.09 -45.99
CA GLY A 1157 -46.90 55.91 -46.08
C GLY A 1157 -46.49 54.87 -47.13
N HIS A 1158 -45.30 54.99 -47.74
CA HIS A 1158 -44.73 53.92 -48.56
C HIS A 1158 -44.08 52.87 -47.66
N VAL A 1159 -44.81 51.81 -47.34
CA VAL A 1159 -44.36 50.76 -46.39
C VAL A 1159 -43.67 49.57 -47.07
N ASN A 1160 -43.73 49.45 -48.40
CA ASN A 1160 -43.10 48.36 -49.13
C ASN A 1160 -41.58 48.56 -49.21
N CYS A 1161 -40.82 47.66 -48.58
CA CYS A 1161 -39.36 47.78 -48.49
C CYS A 1161 -38.67 47.68 -49.86
N GLN A 1162 -39.19 46.85 -50.78
CA GLN A 1162 -38.59 46.67 -52.11
C GLN A 1162 -38.66 47.96 -52.94
N GLU A 1163 -39.77 48.70 -52.87
CA GLU A 1163 -39.90 49.98 -53.58
C GLU A 1163 -38.88 51.02 -53.08
N LEU A 1164 -38.63 51.06 -51.77
CA LEU A 1164 -37.66 51.96 -51.14
C LEU A 1164 -36.22 51.56 -51.49
N ILE A 1165 -35.94 50.25 -51.51
CA ILE A 1165 -34.67 49.68 -51.96
C ILE A 1165 -34.38 50.07 -53.40
N ASP A 1166 -35.35 49.91 -54.29
CA ASP A 1166 -35.20 50.24 -55.71
C ASP A 1166 -34.92 51.74 -55.94
N ILE A 1167 -35.55 52.63 -55.17
CA ILE A 1167 -35.29 54.09 -55.21
C ILE A 1167 -33.82 54.38 -54.88
N VAL A 1168 -33.29 53.73 -53.84
CA VAL A 1168 -31.91 53.92 -53.38
C VAL A 1168 -30.92 53.36 -54.38
N ILE A 1169 -31.16 52.14 -54.86
CA ILE A 1169 -30.32 51.47 -55.85
C ILE A 1169 -30.24 52.28 -57.14
N LYS A 1170 -31.38 52.78 -57.63
CA LYS A 1170 -31.45 53.58 -58.85
C LYS A 1170 -30.67 54.89 -58.71
N ALA A 1171 -30.84 55.60 -57.59
CA ALA A 1171 -30.17 56.87 -57.35
C ALA A 1171 -28.64 56.73 -57.24
N ILE A 1172 -28.15 55.63 -56.67
CA ILE A 1172 -26.71 55.34 -56.56
C ILE A 1172 -26.13 54.98 -57.93
N HIS A 1173 -26.83 54.17 -58.72
CA HIS A 1173 -26.40 53.83 -60.08
C HIS A 1173 -26.36 55.05 -61.01
N GLU A 1174 -27.37 55.93 -60.97
CA GLU A 1174 -27.41 57.16 -61.76
C GLU A 1174 -26.26 58.13 -61.41
N ALA A 1175 -25.74 58.07 -60.18
CA ALA A 1175 -24.59 58.85 -59.74
C ALA A 1175 -23.23 58.21 -60.11
N GLY A 1176 -23.23 57.04 -60.75
CA GLY A 1176 -22.02 56.29 -61.12
C GLY A 1176 -21.47 55.39 -60.02
N GLY A 1177 -22.22 55.15 -58.94
CA GLY A 1177 -21.90 54.19 -57.90
C GLY A 1177 -22.38 52.79 -58.24
N LYS A 1178 -21.68 51.76 -57.76
CA LYS A 1178 -22.11 50.35 -57.85
C LYS A 1178 -22.57 49.88 -56.47
N VAL A 1179 -23.85 49.58 -56.32
CA VAL A 1179 -24.39 49.04 -55.05
C VAL A 1179 -23.80 47.65 -54.79
N ASP A 1180 -23.38 47.43 -53.56
CA ASP A 1180 -22.94 46.14 -53.02
C ASP A 1180 -24.13 45.43 -52.38
N TYR A 1181 -24.80 46.11 -51.45
CA TYR A 1181 -26.11 45.72 -50.92
C TYR A 1181 -26.91 46.95 -50.48
N ALA A 1182 -28.23 46.82 -50.45
CA ALA A 1182 -29.18 47.81 -49.95
C ALA A 1182 -30.36 47.04 -49.36
N GLU A 1183 -30.49 47.05 -48.03
CA GLU A 1183 -31.43 46.20 -47.28
C GLU A 1183 -32.12 47.03 -46.19
N ILE A 1184 -33.37 46.67 -45.89
CA ILE A 1184 -34.16 47.24 -44.79
C ILE A 1184 -34.36 46.14 -43.76
N VAL A 1185 -33.84 46.35 -42.56
CA VAL A 1185 -33.86 45.37 -41.47
C VAL A 1185 -34.57 45.92 -40.25
N ASP A 1186 -35.17 45.04 -39.47
CA ASP A 1186 -35.78 45.40 -38.18
C ASP A 1186 -34.71 45.91 -37.21
N GLN A 1187 -35.01 47.00 -36.48
CA GLN A 1187 -34.01 47.69 -35.65
C GLN A 1187 -33.49 46.85 -34.48
N GLU A 1188 -34.30 45.92 -33.95
CA GLU A 1188 -33.90 45.08 -32.81
C GLU A 1188 -33.30 43.74 -33.26
N SER A 1189 -33.90 43.10 -34.26
CA SER A 1189 -33.53 41.73 -34.67
C SER A 1189 -32.56 41.67 -35.85
N LEU A 1190 -32.37 42.77 -36.59
CA LEU A 1190 -31.57 42.87 -37.82
C LEU A 1190 -31.97 41.86 -38.92
N LYS A 1191 -33.20 41.34 -38.86
CA LYS A 1191 -33.77 40.47 -39.89
C LYS A 1191 -34.40 41.30 -41.00
N ASP A 1192 -34.38 40.78 -42.22
CA ASP A 1192 -35.01 41.41 -43.39
C ASP A 1192 -36.50 41.64 -43.17
N VAL A 1193 -36.99 42.80 -43.59
CA VAL A 1193 -38.38 43.21 -43.45
C VAL A 1193 -38.96 43.48 -44.83
N GLU A 1194 -40.10 42.86 -45.15
CA GLU A 1194 -40.82 43.10 -46.42
C GLU A 1194 -41.71 44.36 -46.35
N GLU A 1195 -42.32 44.62 -45.19
CA GLU A 1195 -43.16 45.81 -44.93
C GLU A 1195 -42.79 46.50 -43.61
N ILE A 1196 -42.58 47.81 -43.66
CA ILE A 1196 -42.21 48.62 -42.49
C ILE A 1196 -43.41 48.75 -41.54
N THR A 1197 -43.43 47.93 -40.48
CA THR A 1197 -44.47 47.92 -39.43
C THR A 1197 -43.92 48.29 -38.04
N SER A 1198 -42.60 48.19 -37.85
CA SER A 1198 -41.83 48.57 -36.67
C SER A 1198 -40.73 49.58 -37.06
N PRO A 1199 -39.99 50.16 -36.10
CA PRO A 1199 -38.75 50.87 -36.40
C PRO A 1199 -37.78 49.97 -37.19
N VAL A 1200 -37.28 50.46 -38.32
CA VAL A 1200 -36.36 49.74 -39.20
C VAL A 1200 -35.12 50.57 -39.48
N VAL A 1201 -34.04 49.88 -39.85
CA VAL A 1201 -32.78 50.49 -40.30
C VAL A 1201 -32.56 50.14 -41.76
N PHE A 1202 -32.40 51.17 -42.60
CA PHE A 1202 -31.99 50.99 -43.98
C PHE A 1202 -30.46 50.99 -44.03
N CYS A 1203 -29.85 49.86 -44.41
CA CYS A 1203 -28.41 49.69 -44.54
C CYS A 1203 -28.00 49.66 -46.02
N VAL A 1204 -26.96 50.43 -46.39
CA VAL A 1204 -26.44 50.48 -47.77
C VAL A 1204 -24.93 50.41 -47.78
N ALA A 1205 -24.39 49.58 -48.67
CA ALA A 1205 -23.00 49.67 -49.09
C ALA A 1205 -22.91 49.90 -50.60
N ALA A 1206 -22.06 50.84 -51.03
CA ALA A 1206 -21.86 51.15 -52.43
C ALA A 1206 -20.40 51.51 -52.74
N TRP A 1207 -19.96 51.18 -53.94
CA TRP A 1207 -18.63 51.45 -54.47
C TRP A 1207 -18.65 52.69 -55.34
N PHE A 1208 -17.77 53.66 -55.03
CA PHE A 1208 -17.46 54.79 -55.90
C PHE A 1208 -15.99 54.69 -56.31
N GLY A 1209 -15.76 54.29 -57.57
CA GLY A 1209 -14.44 53.91 -58.04
C GLY A 1209 -13.91 52.65 -57.31
N LYS A 1210 -12.83 52.79 -56.54
CA LYS A 1210 -12.25 51.70 -55.72
C LYS A 1210 -12.62 51.78 -54.24
N VAL A 1211 -13.40 52.78 -53.84
CA VAL A 1211 -13.73 53.04 -52.43
C VAL A 1211 -15.11 52.50 -52.12
N ARG A 1212 -15.20 51.56 -51.16
CA ARG A 1212 -16.45 51.04 -50.61
C ARG A 1212 -16.89 51.92 -49.45
N LEU A 1213 -18.06 52.54 -49.59
CA LEU A 1213 -18.70 53.38 -48.59
C LEU A 1213 -19.93 52.67 -48.03
N ILE A 1214 -20.19 52.90 -46.75
CA ILE A 1214 -21.30 52.31 -46.01
C ILE A 1214 -22.03 53.45 -45.32
N ASP A 1215 -23.35 53.42 -45.36
CA ASP A 1215 -24.22 54.39 -44.70
C ASP A 1215 -25.48 53.66 -44.27
N ASN A 1216 -26.14 54.18 -43.24
CA ASN A 1216 -27.41 53.65 -42.76
C ASN A 1216 -28.34 54.80 -42.37
N MET A 1217 -29.64 54.51 -42.32
CA MET A 1217 -30.64 55.49 -41.96
C MET A 1217 -31.77 54.82 -41.18
N GLU A 1218 -32.03 55.32 -39.98
CA GLU A 1218 -33.18 54.89 -39.19
C GLU A 1218 -34.46 55.48 -39.77
N ILE A 1219 -35.49 54.64 -39.86
CA ILE A 1219 -36.82 55.00 -40.35
C ILE A 1219 -37.83 54.71 -39.24
N PHE A 1220 -38.52 55.75 -38.79
CA PHE A 1220 -39.57 55.67 -37.78
C PHE A 1220 -40.90 56.07 -38.42
N ILE A 1221 -41.84 55.14 -38.52
CA ILE A 1221 -43.22 55.48 -38.88
C ILE A 1221 -43.94 55.89 -37.60
N ARG A 1222 -44.43 57.13 -37.54
CA ARG A 1222 -45.33 57.56 -36.46
C ARG A 1222 -46.66 56.85 -36.67
N ASN A 1223 -46.96 55.85 -35.85
CA ASN A 1223 -48.32 55.33 -35.73
C ASN A 1223 -49.22 56.50 -35.32
N GLY A 1224 -50.04 56.98 -36.26
CA GLY A 1224 -51.21 57.76 -35.91
C GLY A 1224 -52.17 56.86 -35.13
N ASP A 1225 -52.51 57.30 -33.92
CA ASP A 1225 -53.52 56.76 -33.00
C ASP A 1225 -54.20 55.44 -33.42
N LEU A 1226 -53.78 54.34 -32.78
CA LEU A 1226 -54.62 53.21 -32.39
C LEU A 1226 -54.10 52.62 -31.08
#